data_AF-A0A7Y9WDR6-F1
#
_entry.id   AF-A0A7Y9WDR6-F1
#
_cell.length_a   1.000
_cell.length_b   1.000
_cell.length_c   1.000
_cell.angle_alpha   90.00
_cell.angle_beta   90.00
_cell.angle_gamma   90.00
#
_symmetry.space_group_name_H-M   'P 1'
#
loop_
_entity.id
_entity.type
_entity.pdbx_description
1 polymer ?
#
loop_
_entity_poly.entity_id
_entity_poly.type
_entity_poly.pdbx_seq_one_letter_code
_entity_poly.pdbx_strand_id
1 'polypeptide(L)'
;MWIVRLALRRPYTFVVLALLLLIVGPLTILRTPTDIFPNIDIPVLSVIWTYNGLPADEMEKRIVLNYERGLSVAVNDIEHTESTSLNGIAVIKIFFQPHANIDEALAEVTALSQTQLRSLPPGITPPFILRYNASTVPILRLALSSDSLTEQELFDFGNNFLKTQLATVPGASAPLPYGGKQRQIMVDIDSRKLQERNLSPIDVVNAVTAQNLILPSGTAKIGSTEYSVEMNGSPDSLAGLNNIPIKSTANGTVYIRDVAHVRDGFQPQTNIVRVNGQRAALLTINKSGNTSTLEIVDRIKRMMPTLRNLVPASLNIDPVADQSLFVRASVQGVLREAVIAACLTGLMILLFLGNWRATLIIAVSIPLSMITSIIALSMLGETINIMTLGGLALAVGILVDDATVAIENISHQLEQGKTLEQAILDGAHQIAIPTLVSTLSICIVFVPMFLLTGVAHYLFIPLAEAVVFAMLASYFFSRTLVPTLAKYLLRHHHKAADAHHAPAQTRNPFMRVHYAFEGGFERLRERYRVFLEARVARPGLFVTLFLVCCGVSMFLMPFLGRDFFPAVDAGTIALHLRAKTGMRVEETAVVTDRVDTRIRQLIPKEELHSIIDNIGPAGVGYQPVVQQHRHDRHLGRRRADHAQSRSSPERRLRAHAAAHAYRRIPRRAVRVSAGGYRQSDAQLRHAVADRYSDRGA
;
A
#
# COMPACT_ATOMS: atom_id res chain seq x y z
N MET A 1 3.08 43.26 22.33
CA MET A 1 2.63 41.87 22.11
C MET A 1 1.30 41.58 22.84
N TRP A 2 0.16 41.76 22.16
CA TRP A 2 -1.18 41.54 22.75
C TRP A 2 -1.41 40.07 23.16
N ILE A 3 -0.94 39.10 22.38
CA ILE A 3 -1.21 37.68 22.62
C ILE A 3 -0.52 37.13 23.87
N VAL A 4 0.74 37.50 24.12
CA VAL A 4 1.48 37.10 25.33
C VAL A 4 0.88 37.79 26.56
N ARG A 5 0.48 39.07 26.43
CA ARG A 5 -0.19 39.81 27.50
C ARG A 5 -1.57 39.21 27.82
N LEU A 6 -2.29 38.74 26.81
CA LEU A 6 -3.55 38.01 26.98
C LEU A 6 -3.32 36.68 27.71
N ALA A 7 -2.29 35.94 27.33
CA ALA A 7 -1.90 34.69 28.00
C ALA A 7 -1.57 34.91 29.49
N LEU A 8 -0.81 35.96 29.82
CA LEU A 8 -0.48 36.30 31.21
C LEU A 8 -1.66 36.82 32.04
N ARG A 9 -2.65 37.47 31.40
CA ARG A 9 -3.88 37.96 32.05
C ARG A 9 -4.94 36.88 32.23
N ARG A 10 -5.03 35.92 31.30
CA ARG A 10 -5.99 34.79 31.34
C ARG A 10 -5.25 33.45 31.28
N PRO A 11 -4.44 33.11 32.29
CA PRO A 11 -3.63 31.90 32.29
C PRO A 11 -4.48 30.62 32.22
N TYR A 12 -5.64 30.59 32.91
CA TYR A 12 -6.52 29.43 32.92
C TYR A 12 -7.08 29.07 31.54
N THR A 13 -7.28 30.04 30.64
CA THR A 13 -7.78 29.76 29.28
C THR A 13 -6.84 28.87 28.50
N PHE A 14 -5.53 29.12 28.57
CA PHE A 14 -4.54 28.36 27.81
C PHE A 14 -4.20 27.02 28.46
N VAL A 15 -4.28 26.92 29.79
CA VAL A 15 -4.20 25.63 30.49
C VAL A 15 -5.41 24.75 30.19
N VAL A 16 -6.63 25.32 30.18
CA VAL A 16 -7.85 24.60 29.81
C VAL A 16 -7.81 24.18 28.34
N LEU A 17 -7.29 25.03 27.44
CA LEU A 17 -7.08 24.65 26.03
C LEU A 17 -6.11 23.47 25.90
N ALA A 18 -4.99 23.49 26.62
CA ALA A 18 -4.04 22.37 26.62
C ALA A 18 -4.67 21.08 27.18
N LEU A 19 -5.46 21.16 28.25
CA LEU A 19 -6.22 20.02 28.78
C LEU A 19 -7.27 19.52 27.78
N LEU A 20 -7.98 20.42 27.12
CA LEU A 20 -8.95 20.06 26.08
C LEU A 20 -8.26 19.34 24.93
N LEU A 21 -7.10 19.80 24.48
CA LEU A 21 -6.31 19.11 23.46
C LEU A 21 -5.80 17.75 23.94
N LEU A 22 -5.41 17.62 25.21
CA LEU A 22 -5.06 16.31 25.80
C LEU A 22 -6.24 15.34 25.89
N ILE A 23 -7.49 15.83 25.87
CA ILE A 23 -8.70 14.99 25.86
C ILE A 23 -9.13 14.68 24.42
N VAL A 24 -9.22 15.72 23.58
CA VAL A 24 -9.66 15.61 22.18
C VAL A 24 -8.61 14.87 21.34
N GLY A 25 -7.34 15.09 21.58
CA GLY A 25 -6.23 14.48 20.85
C GLY A 25 -6.29 12.94 20.82
N PRO A 26 -6.28 12.27 21.98
CA PRO A 26 -6.44 10.81 22.05
C PRO A 26 -7.72 10.33 21.39
N LEU A 27 -8.84 11.04 21.57
CA LEU A 27 -10.11 10.66 20.96
C LEU A 27 -10.08 10.78 19.42
N THR A 28 -9.39 11.78 18.88
CA THR A 28 -9.14 11.92 17.44
C THR A 28 -8.22 10.81 16.96
N ILE A 29 -7.08 10.56 17.64
CA ILE A 29 -6.13 9.49 17.29
C ILE A 29 -6.82 8.12 17.22
N LEU A 30 -7.76 7.84 18.14
CA LEU A 30 -8.52 6.58 18.16
C LEU A 30 -9.59 6.49 17.06
N ARG A 31 -10.06 7.61 16.51
CA ARG A 31 -11.09 7.65 15.46
C ARG A 31 -10.49 7.74 14.05
N THR A 32 -9.32 8.33 13.91
CA THR A 32 -8.66 8.49 12.61
C THR A 32 -8.16 7.12 12.11
N PRO A 33 -8.44 6.74 10.84
CA PRO A 33 -7.94 5.49 10.29
C PRO A 33 -6.42 5.42 10.30
N THR A 34 -5.88 4.25 10.67
CA THR A 34 -4.43 3.97 10.68
C THR A 34 -4.07 2.98 9.58
N ASP A 35 -3.10 3.32 8.72
CA ASP A 35 -2.67 2.50 7.59
C ASP A 35 -1.16 2.70 7.28
N ILE A 36 -0.59 1.90 6.37
CA ILE A 36 0.81 2.07 5.93
C ILE A 36 0.95 3.30 5.03
N PHE A 37 0.06 3.40 4.04
CA PHE A 37 0.03 4.48 3.06
C PHE A 37 -1.27 5.27 3.19
N PRO A 38 -1.27 6.55 2.79
CA PRO A 38 -2.50 7.30 2.59
C PRO A 38 -3.39 6.64 1.53
N ASN A 39 -4.64 7.09 1.43
CA ASN A 39 -5.53 6.66 0.36
C ASN A 39 -5.06 7.27 -0.96
N ILE A 40 -4.75 6.42 -1.94
CA ILE A 40 -4.23 6.83 -3.26
C ILE A 40 -5.34 6.60 -4.28
N ASP A 41 -6.20 7.59 -4.41
CA ASP A 41 -7.34 7.59 -5.34
C ASP A 41 -6.92 8.04 -6.73
N ILE A 42 -6.19 7.19 -7.44
CA ILE A 42 -5.86 7.45 -8.85
C ILE A 42 -7.15 7.38 -9.67
N PRO A 43 -7.47 8.39 -10.50
CA PRO A 43 -8.71 8.44 -11.28
C PRO A 43 -8.66 7.42 -12.45
N VAL A 44 -8.82 6.14 -12.13
CA VAL A 44 -8.73 5.02 -13.08
C VAL A 44 -9.87 4.03 -12.85
N LEU A 45 -10.53 3.63 -13.94
CA LEU A 45 -11.51 2.55 -13.94
C LEU A 45 -10.95 1.35 -14.72
N SER A 46 -11.10 0.15 -14.17
CA SER A 46 -10.74 -1.10 -14.83
C SER A 46 -12.02 -1.85 -15.21
N VAL A 47 -12.21 -2.05 -16.52
CA VAL A 47 -13.32 -2.82 -17.08
C VAL A 47 -12.81 -4.18 -17.53
N ILE A 48 -13.42 -5.24 -17.02
CA ILE A 48 -13.02 -6.62 -17.31
C ILE A 48 -14.15 -7.31 -18.06
N TRP A 49 -13.92 -7.57 -19.34
CA TRP A 49 -14.79 -8.38 -20.18
C TRP A 49 -14.35 -9.84 -20.13
N THR A 50 -15.33 -10.75 -19.97
CA THR A 50 -15.08 -12.20 -19.96
C THR A 50 -15.94 -12.89 -21.01
N TYR A 51 -15.30 -13.73 -21.82
CA TYR A 51 -15.96 -14.57 -22.80
C TYR A 51 -15.14 -15.85 -23.04
N ASN A 52 -15.40 -16.85 -22.20
CA ASN A 52 -14.58 -18.06 -22.11
C ASN A 52 -14.48 -18.79 -23.46
N GLY A 53 -13.26 -19.22 -23.81
CA GLY A 53 -12.98 -19.98 -25.03
C GLY A 53 -12.63 -19.13 -26.26
N LEU A 54 -12.72 -17.80 -26.17
CA LEU A 54 -12.33 -16.91 -27.27
C LEU A 54 -10.83 -16.57 -27.19
N PRO A 55 -10.04 -16.82 -28.25
CA PRO A 55 -8.61 -16.52 -28.24
C PRO A 55 -8.35 -15.01 -28.15
N ALA A 56 -7.17 -14.63 -27.65
CA ALA A 56 -6.82 -13.24 -27.34
C ALA A 56 -6.97 -12.28 -28.55
N ASP A 57 -6.62 -12.72 -29.76
CA ASP A 57 -6.74 -11.92 -30.98
C ASP A 57 -8.22 -11.65 -31.35
N GLU A 58 -9.11 -12.63 -31.13
CA GLU A 58 -10.54 -12.45 -31.35
C GLU A 58 -11.18 -11.63 -30.22
N MET A 59 -10.72 -11.76 -28.97
CA MET A 59 -11.12 -10.88 -27.87
C MET A 59 -10.82 -9.41 -28.20
N GLU A 60 -9.61 -9.13 -28.72
CA GLU A 60 -9.20 -7.80 -29.16
C GLU A 60 -10.13 -7.25 -30.26
N LYS A 61 -10.26 -8.00 -31.36
CA LYS A 61 -10.99 -7.53 -32.54
C LYS A 61 -12.50 -7.40 -32.34
N ARG A 62 -13.13 -8.34 -31.61
CA ARG A 62 -14.59 -8.43 -31.50
C ARG A 62 -15.16 -7.66 -30.31
N ILE A 63 -14.42 -7.58 -29.21
CA ILE A 63 -14.91 -7.01 -27.95
C ILE A 63 -14.19 -5.70 -27.66
N VAL A 64 -12.86 -5.75 -27.46
CA VAL A 64 -12.08 -4.60 -26.98
C VAL A 64 -12.14 -3.42 -27.94
N LEU A 65 -11.85 -3.64 -29.22
CA LEU A 65 -11.74 -2.57 -30.21
C LEU A 65 -13.09 -1.88 -30.47
N ASN A 66 -14.20 -2.60 -30.37
CA ASN A 66 -15.54 -2.01 -30.43
C ASN A 66 -15.86 -1.20 -29.16
N TYR A 67 -15.47 -1.73 -28.00
CA TYR A 67 -15.68 -1.06 -26.71
C TYR A 67 -14.85 0.22 -26.56
N GLU A 68 -13.57 0.21 -26.95
CA GLU A 68 -12.68 1.38 -26.93
C GLU A 68 -13.21 2.54 -27.80
N ARG A 69 -13.76 2.21 -28.97
CA ARG A 69 -14.43 3.20 -29.82
C ARG A 69 -15.66 3.80 -29.14
N GLY A 70 -16.46 2.97 -28.49
CA GLY A 70 -17.62 3.43 -27.70
C GLY A 70 -17.20 4.35 -26.54
N LEU A 71 -16.11 4.01 -25.84
CA LEU A 71 -15.59 4.81 -24.73
C LEU A 71 -15.24 6.23 -25.18
N SER A 72 -14.57 6.38 -26.32
CA SER A 72 -14.16 7.70 -26.84
C SER A 72 -15.32 8.65 -27.17
N VAL A 73 -16.55 8.14 -27.29
CA VAL A 73 -17.74 8.93 -27.64
C VAL A 73 -18.63 9.16 -26.42
N ALA A 74 -18.78 8.15 -25.56
CA ALA A 74 -19.78 8.15 -24.49
C ALA A 74 -19.26 8.56 -23.12
N VAL A 75 -17.94 8.59 -22.92
CA VAL A 75 -17.32 8.83 -21.61
C VAL A 75 -16.44 10.08 -21.68
N ASN A 76 -16.67 11.00 -20.75
CA ASN A 76 -15.95 12.26 -20.68
C ASN A 76 -14.61 12.13 -19.92
N ASP A 77 -13.73 13.11 -20.12
CA ASP A 77 -12.47 13.26 -19.37
C ASP A 77 -11.51 12.07 -19.39
N ILE A 78 -11.56 11.24 -20.43
CA ILE A 78 -10.55 10.21 -20.67
C ILE A 78 -9.21 10.88 -21.03
N GLU A 79 -8.16 10.59 -20.26
CA GLU A 79 -6.77 10.94 -20.60
C GLU A 79 -6.22 9.93 -21.61
N HIS A 80 -6.27 8.64 -21.28
CA HIS A 80 -5.87 7.55 -22.16
C HIS A 80 -6.47 6.21 -21.72
N THR A 81 -6.48 5.23 -22.63
CA THR A 81 -6.94 3.86 -22.35
C THR A 81 -5.83 2.86 -22.63
N GLU A 82 -5.63 1.91 -21.72
CA GLU A 82 -4.75 0.76 -21.91
C GLU A 82 -5.56 -0.53 -21.88
N SER A 83 -5.48 -1.35 -22.92
CA SER A 83 -6.14 -2.65 -22.96
C SER A 83 -5.15 -3.81 -23.04
N THR A 84 -5.52 -4.93 -22.44
CA THR A 84 -4.76 -6.18 -22.50
C THR A 84 -5.74 -7.33 -22.72
N SER A 85 -5.65 -7.97 -23.88
CA SER A 85 -6.42 -9.16 -24.22
C SER A 85 -5.66 -10.44 -23.89
N LEU A 86 -6.33 -11.33 -23.18
CA LEU A 86 -5.91 -12.68 -22.84
C LEU A 86 -6.93 -13.68 -23.38
N ASN A 87 -6.66 -14.98 -23.25
CA ASN A 87 -7.61 -16.00 -23.66
C ASN A 87 -8.89 -15.92 -22.79
N GLY A 88 -10.00 -15.59 -23.44
CA GLY A 88 -11.33 -15.43 -22.84
C GLY A 88 -11.51 -14.25 -21.88
N ILE A 89 -10.52 -13.36 -21.74
CA ILE A 89 -10.56 -12.23 -20.81
C ILE A 89 -9.92 -11.02 -21.48
N ALA A 90 -10.53 -9.85 -21.34
CA ALA A 90 -9.93 -8.58 -21.72
C ALA A 90 -10.02 -7.59 -20.56
N VAL A 91 -8.89 -6.96 -20.23
CA VAL A 91 -8.78 -5.94 -19.19
C VAL A 91 -8.54 -4.60 -19.85
N ILE A 92 -9.43 -3.64 -19.61
CA ILE A 92 -9.38 -2.30 -20.19
C ILE A 92 -9.29 -1.30 -19.04
N LYS A 93 -8.16 -0.62 -18.93
CA LYS A 93 -7.92 0.45 -17.95
C LYS A 93 -8.18 1.79 -18.61
N ILE A 94 -9.05 2.58 -18.01
CA ILE A 94 -9.44 3.90 -18.47
C ILE A 94 -8.85 4.89 -17.47
N PHE A 95 -7.88 5.68 -17.91
CA PHE A 95 -7.26 6.74 -17.12
C PHE A 95 -8.00 8.04 -17.41
N PHE A 96 -8.40 8.73 -16.36
CA PHE A 96 -9.13 9.98 -16.45
C PHE A 96 -8.24 11.16 -16.05
N GLN A 97 -8.63 12.36 -16.50
CA GLN A 97 -7.99 13.60 -16.09
C GLN A 97 -8.02 13.78 -14.55
N PRO A 98 -7.05 14.48 -13.93
CA PRO A 98 -6.94 14.60 -12.47
C PRO A 98 -8.16 15.17 -11.73
N HIS A 99 -9.03 15.91 -12.43
CA HIS A 99 -10.23 16.54 -11.86
C HIS A 99 -11.54 15.87 -12.30
N ALA A 100 -11.46 14.73 -12.99
CA ALA A 100 -12.64 14.01 -13.45
C ALA A 100 -13.43 13.43 -12.28
N ASN A 101 -14.76 13.48 -12.39
CA ASN A 101 -15.63 12.81 -11.43
C ASN A 101 -15.71 11.31 -11.74
N ILE A 102 -15.07 10.50 -10.90
CA ILE A 102 -15.00 9.05 -11.11
C ILE A 102 -16.35 8.37 -10.94
N ASP A 103 -17.25 8.91 -10.11
CA ASP A 103 -18.57 8.32 -9.92
C ASP A 103 -19.47 8.57 -11.14
N GLU A 104 -19.33 9.73 -11.78
CA GLU A 104 -19.97 10.05 -13.06
C GLU A 104 -19.39 9.18 -14.18
N ALA A 105 -18.07 9.10 -14.30
CA ALA A 105 -17.40 8.23 -15.26
C ALA A 105 -17.79 6.76 -15.06
N LEU A 106 -17.95 6.29 -13.83
CA LEU A 106 -18.42 4.94 -13.53
C LEU A 106 -19.84 4.72 -14.05
N ALA A 107 -20.73 5.71 -13.90
CA ALA A 107 -22.08 5.65 -14.44
C ALA A 107 -22.08 5.64 -15.99
N GLU A 108 -21.28 6.49 -16.63
CA GLU A 108 -21.12 6.55 -18.09
C GLU A 108 -20.57 5.23 -18.66
N VAL A 109 -19.48 4.71 -18.07
CA VAL A 109 -18.87 3.43 -18.45
C VAL A 109 -19.85 2.28 -18.26
N THR A 110 -20.63 2.28 -17.18
CA THR A 110 -21.66 1.26 -16.93
C THR A 110 -22.77 1.33 -17.98
N ALA A 111 -23.29 2.52 -18.25
CA ALA A 111 -24.36 2.74 -19.24
C ALA A 111 -23.92 2.34 -20.66
N LEU A 112 -22.69 2.70 -21.03
CA LEU A 112 -22.08 2.27 -22.29
C LEU A 112 -21.96 0.75 -22.35
N SER A 113 -21.45 0.12 -21.29
CA SER A 113 -21.26 -1.33 -21.23
C SER A 113 -22.58 -2.09 -21.46
N GLN A 114 -23.67 -1.62 -20.85
CA GLN A 114 -25.01 -2.21 -21.06
C GLN A 114 -25.50 -2.03 -22.49
N THR A 115 -25.25 -0.87 -23.10
CA THR A 115 -25.66 -0.60 -24.48
C THR A 115 -24.88 -1.46 -25.48
N GLN A 116 -23.58 -1.64 -25.23
CA GLN A 116 -22.67 -2.36 -26.11
C GLN A 116 -22.99 -3.86 -26.17
N LEU A 117 -23.54 -4.46 -25.11
CA LEU A 117 -23.90 -5.89 -25.06
C LEU A 117 -24.72 -6.34 -26.28
N ARG A 118 -25.59 -5.49 -26.82
CA ARG A 118 -26.41 -5.81 -28.01
C ARG A 118 -25.60 -6.03 -29.29
N SER A 119 -24.40 -5.45 -29.36
CA SER A 119 -23.51 -5.56 -30.52
C SER A 119 -22.41 -6.62 -30.34
N LEU A 120 -22.25 -7.15 -29.13
CA LEU A 120 -21.23 -8.13 -28.79
C LEU A 120 -21.72 -9.56 -29.07
N PRO A 121 -20.81 -10.55 -29.12
CA PRO A 121 -21.18 -11.94 -29.38
C PRO A 121 -22.27 -12.46 -28.41
N PRO A 122 -23.22 -13.30 -28.90
CA PRO A 122 -24.25 -13.88 -28.04
C PRO A 122 -23.67 -14.65 -26.86
N GLY A 123 -24.33 -14.53 -25.70
CA GLY A 123 -23.93 -15.20 -24.46
C GLY A 123 -22.85 -14.50 -23.66
N ILE A 124 -22.35 -13.33 -24.10
CA ILE A 124 -21.49 -12.49 -23.27
C ILE A 124 -22.30 -11.85 -22.13
N THR A 125 -21.68 -11.70 -20.97
CA THR A 125 -22.28 -11.05 -19.80
C THR A 125 -21.71 -9.63 -19.63
N PRO A 126 -22.41 -8.74 -18.90
CA PRO A 126 -21.86 -7.42 -18.58
C PRO A 126 -20.47 -7.53 -17.93
N PRO A 127 -19.58 -6.56 -18.18
CA PRO A 127 -18.23 -6.61 -17.65
C PRO A 127 -18.24 -6.30 -16.14
N PHE A 128 -17.18 -6.74 -15.46
CA PHE A 128 -16.89 -6.26 -14.12
C PHE A 128 -16.19 -4.91 -14.21
N ILE A 129 -16.78 -3.87 -13.61
CA ILE A 129 -16.19 -2.54 -13.56
C ILE A 129 -15.68 -2.31 -12.15
N LEU A 130 -14.39 -2.04 -12.03
CA LEU A 130 -13.69 -1.88 -10.77
C LEU A 130 -13.06 -0.49 -10.73
N ARG A 131 -13.33 0.26 -9.68
CA ARG A 131 -12.55 1.46 -9.38
C ARG A 131 -11.16 1.03 -8.96
N TYR A 132 -10.16 1.49 -9.69
CA TYR A 132 -8.78 1.23 -9.33
C TYR A 132 -8.40 2.12 -8.15
N ASN A 133 -7.99 1.51 -7.04
CA ASN A 133 -7.41 2.22 -5.92
C ASN A 133 -6.09 1.53 -5.59
N ALA A 134 -4.98 2.29 -5.56
CA ALA A 134 -3.67 1.71 -5.23
C ALA A 134 -3.59 1.26 -3.76
N SER A 135 -4.56 1.66 -2.94
CA SER A 135 -4.77 1.21 -1.56
C SER A 135 -5.67 -0.02 -1.43
N THR A 136 -6.24 -0.56 -2.53
CA THR A 136 -6.88 -1.88 -2.56
C THR A 136 -5.81 -2.97 -2.58
N VAL A 137 -5.10 -3.09 -1.46
CA VAL A 137 -4.10 -4.12 -1.23
C VAL A 137 -4.70 -5.31 -0.50
N PRO A 138 -4.22 -6.53 -0.77
CA PRO A 138 -4.59 -7.70 0.01
C PRO A 138 -4.05 -7.54 1.44
N ILE A 139 -4.94 -7.31 2.39
CA ILE A 139 -4.61 -7.06 3.80
C ILE A 139 -4.51 -8.33 4.63
N LEU A 140 -5.27 -9.36 4.24
CA LEU A 140 -5.31 -10.65 4.90
C LEU A 140 -5.55 -11.77 3.88
N ARG A 141 -4.83 -12.87 3.99
CA ARG A 141 -5.11 -14.08 3.20
C ARG A 141 -5.36 -15.26 4.13
N LEU A 142 -6.52 -15.91 3.93
CA LEU A 142 -6.92 -17.11 4.64
C LEU A 142 -6.68 -18.32 3.75
N ALA A 143 -5.77 -19.19 4.17
CA ALA A 143 -5.56 -20.50 3.56
C ALA A 143 -6.60 -21.46 4.12
N LEU A 144 -7.36 -22.08 3.22
CA LEU A 144 -8.33 -23.12 3.49
C LEU A 144 -7.72 -24.45 3.08
N SER A 145 -7.42 -25.30 4.07
CA SER A 145 -6.79 -26.60 3.87
C SER A 145 -7.49 -27.66 4.71
N SER A 146 -7.41 -28.91 4.27
CA SER A 146 -7.99 -30.05 4.98
C SER A 146 -7.32 -31.34 4.49
N ASP A 147 -7.13 -32.30 5.40
CA ASP A 147 -6.66 -33.64 5.04
C ASP A 147 -7.81 -34.55 4.55
N SER A 148 -9.07 -34.20 4.84
CA SER A 148 -10.24 -35.03 4.51
C SER A 148 -11.13 -34.45 3.42
N LEU A 149 -11.20 -33.13 3.29
CA LEU A 149 -12.08 -32.46 2.33
C LEU A 149 -11.44 -32.38 0.94
N THR A 150 -12.27 -32.49 -0.09
CA THR A 150 -11.87 -32.34 -1.48
C THR A 150 -11.61 -30.88 -1.85
N GLU A 151 -10.79 -30.63 -2.89
CA GLU A 151 -10.57 -29.27 -3.41
C GLU A 151 -11.85 -28.55 -3.83
N GLN A 152 -12.91 -29.29 -4.17
CA GLN A 152 -14.23 -28.73 -4.49
C GLN A 152 -14.93 -28.21 -3.24
N GLU A 153 -14.99 -29.04 -2.19
CA GLU A 153 -15.57 -28.66 -0.91
C GLU A 153 -14.81 -27.48 -0.28
N LEU A 154 -13.47 -27.45 -0.38
CA LEU A 154 -12.66 -26.31 0.08
C LEU A 154 -13.09 -25.00 -0.61
N PHE A 155 -13.31 -25.04 -1.92
CA PHE A 155 -13.78 -23.88 -2.68
C PHE A 155 -15.21 -23.49 -2.30
N ASP A 156 -16.11 -24.47 -2.17
CA ASP A 156 -17.52 -24.24 -1.86
C ASP A 156 -17.70 -23.64 -0.46
N PHE A 157 -16.98 -24.14 0.55
CA PHE A 157 -16.96 -23.53 1.89
C PHE A 157 -16.39 -22.11 1.87
N GLY A 158 -15.31 -21.90 1.13
CA GLY A 158 -14.70 -20.58 0.94
C GLY A 158 -15.67 -19.57 0.29
N ASN A 159 -16.34 -19.96 -0.80
CA ASN A 159 -17.16 -19.07 -1.59
C ASN A 159 -18.58 -18.85 -1.03
N ASN A 160 -19.24 -19.91 -0.56
CA ASN A 160 -20.66 -19.84 -0.21
C ASN A 160 -20.86 -19.46 1.27
N PHE A 161 -19.94 -19.87 2.15
CA PHE A 161 -20.04 -19.64 3.60
C PHE A 161 -19.10 -18.53 4.06
N LEU A 162 -17.79 -18.72 3.93
CA LEU A 162 -16.80 -17.80 4.51
C LEU A 162 -16.85 -16.42 3.86
N LYS A 163 -16.83 -16.35 2.53
CA LYS A 163 -16.92 -15.09 1.78
C LYS A 163 -18.18 -14.29 2.13
N THR A 164 -19.34 -14.94 2.22
CA THR A 164 -20.62 -14.28 2.57
C THR A 164 -20.57 -13.64 3.95
N GLN A 165 -19.99 -14.33 4.94
CA GLN A 165 -19.82 -13.78 6.28
C GLN A 165 -18.79 -12.65 6.33
N LEU A 166 -17.67 -12.81 5.62
CA LEU A 166 -16.60 -11.81 5.58
C LEU A 166 -17.00 -10.53 4.84
N ALA A 167 -17.91 -10.62 3.85
CA ALA A 167 -18.46 -9.46 3.14
C ALA A 167 -19.26 -8.51 4.03
N THR A 168 -19.72 -8.96 5.21
CA THR A 168 -20.44 -8.11 6.17
C THR A 168 -19.49 -7.20 6.97
N VAL A 169 -18.18 -7.44 6.93
CA VAL A 169 -17.19 -6.63 7.64
C VAL A 169 -17.03 -5.29 6.92
N PRO A 170 -17.29 -4.14 7.58
CA PRO A 170 -17.13 -2.83 6.96
C PRO A 170 -15.70 -2.63 6.44
N GLY A 171 -15.61 -2.23 5.17
CA GLY A 171 -14.34 -1.98 4.49
C GLY A 171 -13.55 -3.24 4.06
N ALA A 172 -14.10 -4.44 4.26
CA ALA A 172 -13.54 -5.66 3.70
C ALA A 172 -14.16 -5.97 2.33
N SER A 173 -13.34 -6.38 1.37
CA SER A 173 -13.80 -6.99 0.12
C SER A 173 -13.22 -8.40 0.02
N ALA A 174 -14.11 -9.39 -0.03
CA ALA A 174 -13.76 -10.81 -0.16
C ALA A 174 -14.06 -11.28 -1.60
N PRO A 175 -13.06 -11.26 -2.50
CA PRO A 175 -13.17 -11.88 -3.83
C PRO A 175 -13.44 -13.38 -3.81
N LEU A 176 -13.62 -13.95 -5.00
CA LEU A 176 -13.63 -15.41 -5.17
C LEU A 176 -12.30 -16.02 -4.64
N PRO A 177 -12.35 -17.18 -3.95
CA PRO A 177 -11.14 -17.88 -3.55
C PRO A 177 -10.25 -18.20 -4.75
N TYR A 178 -8.93 -18.08 -4.58
CA TYR A 178 -7.96 -18.62 -5.54
C TYR A 178 -7.75 -20.12 -5.27
N GLY A 179 -7.39 -20.87 -6.30
CA GLY A 179 -7.27 -22.32 -6.19
C GLY A 179 -8.60 -23.01 -5.90
N GLY A 180 -8.54 -24.23 -5.36
CA GLY A 180 -9.70 -25.10 -5.27
C GLY A 180 -10.26 -25.48 -6.65
N LYS A 181 -11.35 -26.24 -6.66
CA LYS A 181 -12.04 -26.68 -7.88
C LYS A 181 -13.48 -26.19 -7.85
N GLN A 182 -13.83 -25.23 -8.70
CA GLN A 182 -15.20 -24.73 -8.76
C GLN A 182 -16.13 -25.84 -9.24
N ARG A 183 -17.07 -26.26 -8.37
CA ARG A 183 -18.05 -27.30 -8.68
C ARG A 183 -18.93 -26.88 -9.86
N GLN A 184 -19.05 -27.76 -10.85
CA GLN A 184 -19.88 -27.56 -12.03
C GLN A 184 -20.42 -28.91 -12.50
N ILE A 185 -21.70 -28.97 -12.87
CA ILE A 185 -22.27 -30.16 -13.48
C ILE A 185 -21.75 -30.27 -14.91
N MET A 186 -21.02 -31.34 -15.20
CA MET A 186 -20.36 -31.56 -16.48
C MET A 186 -21.16 -32.55 -17.31
N VAL A 187 -21.48 -32.17 -18.55
CA VAL A 187 -22.06 -33.06 -19.56
C VAL A 187 -20.94 -33.47 -20.50
N ASP A 188 -20.33 -34.62 -20.24
CA ASP A 188 -19.22 -35.13 -21.03
C ASP A 188 -19.76 -35.84 -22.28
N ILE A 189 -19.69 -35.17 -23.42
CA ILE A 189 -20.24 -35.65 -24.70
C ILE A 189 -19.33 -36.72 -25.32
N ASP A 190 -19.91 -37.85 -25.75
CA ASP A 190 -19.22 -38.86 -26.55
C ASP A 190 -19.50 -38.63 -28.05
N SER A 191 -18.50 -38.10 -28.75
CA SER A 191 -18.64 -37.77 -30.17
C SER A 191 -18.95 -38.97 -31.06
N ARG A 192 -18.51 -40.19 -30.70
CA ARG A 192 -18.78 -41.39 -31.50
C ARG A 192 -20.24 -41.81 -31.39
N LYS A 193 -20.77 -41.86 -30.16
CA LYS A 193 -22.18 -42.21 -29.92
C LYS A 193 -23.16 -41.20 -30.50
N LEU A 194 -22.80 -39.91 -30.50
CA LEU A 194 -23.59 -38.89 -31.20
C LEU A 194 -23.69 -39.15 -32.71
N GLN A 195 -22.56 -39.47 -33.35
CA GLN A 195 -22.52 -39.76 -34.79
C GLN A 195 -23.36 -40.99 -35.15
N GLU A 196 -23.27 -42.07 -34.37
CA GLU A 196 -24.09 -43.28 -34.55
C GLU A 196 -25.60 -43.00 -34.50
N ARG A 197 -26.00 -41.95 -33.78
CA ARG A 197 -27.40 -41.55 -33.61
C ARG A 197 -27.81 -40.37 -34.51
N ASN A 198 -26.93 -39.94 -35.42
CA ASN A 198 -27.13 -38.75 -36.26
C ASN A 198 -27.50 -37.51 -35.43
N LEU A 199 -26.81 -37.34 -34.30
CA LEU A 199 -26.94 -36.19 -33.40
C LEU A 199 -25.66 -35.36 -33.44
N SER A 200 -25.82 -34.07 -33.18
CA SER A 200 -24.75 -33.10 -33.04
C SER A 200 -24.62 -32.65 -31.58
N PRO A 201 -23.46 -32.12 -31.15
CA PRO A 201 -23.31 -31.57 -29.81
C PRO A 201 -24.32 -30.46 -29.49
N ILE A 202 -24.72 -29.67 -30.49
CA ILE A 202 -25.72 -28.61 -30.32
C ILE A 202 -27.11 -29.19 -30.00
N ASP A 203 -27.44 -30.41 -30.45
CA ASP A 203 -28.70 -31.07 -30.09
C ASP A 203 -28.74 -31.40 -28.59
N VAL A 204 -27.62 -31.82 -28.01
CA VAL A 204 -27.49 -32.05 -26.56
C VAL A 204 -27.65 -30.75 -25.80
N VAL A 205 -26.98 -29.67 -26.25
CA VAL A 205 -27.08 -28.34 -25.63
C VAL A 205 -28.53 -27.85 -25.67
N ASN A 206 -29.18 -27.93 -26.84
CA ASN A 206 -30.58 -27.52 -27.00
C ASN A 206 -31.53 -28.33 -26.12
N ALA A 207 -31.31 -29.64 -26.00
CA ALA A 207 -32.11 -30.50 -25.15
C ALA A 207 -32.00 -30.10 -23.67
N VAL A 208 -30.77 -29.85 -23.18
CA VAL A 208 -30.54 -29.37 -21.82
C VAL A 208 -31.16 -27.98 -21.62
N THR A 209 -30.96 -27.04 -22.54
CA THR A 209 -31.50 -25.68 -22.43
C THR A 209 -33.03 -25.66 -22.42
N ALA A 210 -33.69 -26.54 -23.20
CA ALA A 210 -35.15 -26.59 -23.26
C ALA A 210 -35.81 -27.31 -22.08
N GLN A 211 -35.09 -28.17 -21.37
CA GLN A 211 -35.64 -29.07 -20.34
C GLN A 211 -34.98 -28.93 -18.96
N ASN A 212 -34.15 -27.91 -18.79
CA ASN A 212 -33.60 -27.51 -17.51
C ASN A 212 -34.01 -26.05 -17.21
N LEU A 213 -35.31 -25.80 -17.25
CA LEU A 213 -35.91 -24.47 -17.13
C LEU A 213 -36.70 -24.36 -15.83
N ILE A 214 -36.47 -23.27 -15.09
CA ILE A 214 -37.29 -22.87 -13.96
C ILE A 214 -38.21 -21.76 -14.48
N LEU A 215 -39.44 -22.11 -14.85
CA LEU A 215 -40.44 -21.19 -15.38
C LEU A 215 -41.51 -20.89 -14.33
N PRO A 216 -41.97 -19.62 -14.18
CA PRO A 216 -43.06 -19.29 -13.27
C PRO A 216 -44.39 -19.81 -13.82
N SER A 217 -45.11 -20.63 -13.03
CA SER A 217 -46.40 -21.26 -13.41
C SER A 217 -47.65 -20.54 -12.89
N GLY A 218 -47.49 -19.55 -12.01
CA GLY A 218 -48.61 -18.83 -11.41
C GLY A 218 -49.35 -19.62 -10.32
N THR A 219 -50.58 -19.21 -10.03
CA THR A 219 -51.42 -19.78 -8.97
C THR A 219 -52.73 -20.35 -9.52
N ALA A 220 -53.30 -21.32 -8.84
CA ALA A 220 -54.62 -21.89 -9.12
C ALA A 220 -55.54 -21.70 -7.91
N LYS A 221 -56.72 -21.10 -8.14
CA LYS A 221 -57.74 -20.89 -7.10
C LYS A 221 -58.73 -22.05 -7.10
N ILE A 222 -58.77 -22.82 -6.01
CA ILE A 222 -59.66 -23.96 -5.84
C ILE A 222 -60.45 -23.79 -4.55
N GLY A 223 -61.76 -23.59 -4.66
CA GLY A 223 -62.62 -23.26 -3.53
C GLY A 223 -62.23 -21.91 -2.92
N SER A 224 -61.95 -21.89 -1.61
CA SER A 224 -61.51 -20.71 -0.85
C SER A 224 -59.99 -20.56 -0.76
N THR A 225 -59.20 -21.47 -1.35
CA THR A 225 -57.73 -21.50 -1.22
C THR A 225 -57.04 -21.25 -2.55
N GLU A 226 -55.96 -20.45 -2.53
CA GLU A 226 -55.09 -20.18 -3.67
C GLU A 226 -53.80 -21.00 -3.53
N TYR A 227 -53.56 -21.90 -4.47
CA TYR A 227 -52.40 -22.78 -4.51
C TYR A 227 -51.35 -22.22 -5.47
N SER A 228 -50.08 -22.21 -5.05
CA SER A 228 -48.97 -21.98 -5.97
C SER A 228 -48.78 -23.22 -6.83
N VAL A 229 -48.79 -23.06 -8.16
CA VAL A 229 -48.52 -24.17 -9.07
C VAL A 229 -47.01 -24.19 -9.31
N GLU A 230 -46.36 -25.30 -9.00
CA GLU A 230 -44.94 -25.51 -9.29
C GLU A 230 -44.79 -26.45 -10.50
N MET A 231 -43.93 -26.08 -11.44
CA MET A 231 -43.59 -26.95 -12.57
C MET A 231 -42.30 -27.70 -12.29
N ASN A 232 -42.32 -29.02 -12.52
CA ASN A 232 -41.12 -29.87 -12.48
C ASN A 232 -40.33 -29.75 -13.80
N GLY A 233 -39.82 -28.54 -14.08
CA GLY A 233 -39.16 -28.18 -15.34
C GLY A 233 -37.64 -28.34 -15.35
N SER A 234 -37.04 -28.71 -14.21
CA SER A 234 -35.59 -28.93 -14.05
C SER A 234 -35.38 -30.16 -13.17
N PRO A 235 -34.58 -31.16 -13.61
CA PRO A 235 -34.35 -32.34 -12.79
C PRO A 235 -33.51 -32.05 -11.54
N ASP A 236 -34.02 -32.44 -10.37
CA ASP A 236 -33.34 -32.26 -9.07
C ASP A 236 -32.09 -33.14 -8.87
N SER A 237 -31.83 -34.08 -9.77
CA SER A 237 -30.74 -35.04 -9.65
C SER A 237 -29.93 -35.19 -10.92
N LEU A 238 -28.66 -35.59 -10.76
CA LEU A 238 -27.76 -35.96 -11.86
C LEU A 238 -28.34 -37.09 -12.72
N ALA A 239 -29.05 -38.03 -12.08
CA ALA A 239 -29.74 -39.11 -12.79
C ALA A 239 -30.89 -38.57 -13.65
N GLY A 240 -31.62 -37.57 -13.14
CA GLY A 240 -32.65 -36.86 -13.90
C GLY A 240 -32.09 -36.12 -15.12
N LEU A 241 -30.95 -35.43 -14.97
CA LEU A 241 -30.26 -34.78 -16.10
C LEU A 241 -29.82 -35.79 -17.17
N ASN A 242 -29.33 -36.97 -16.76
CA ASN A 242 -28.97 -38.06 -17.67
C ASN A 242 -30.19 -38.63 -18.43
N ASN A 243 -31.39 -38.47 -17.89
CA ASN A 243 -32.65 -38.96 -18.48
C ASN A 243 -33.39 -37.89 -19.31
N ILE A 244 -32.74 -36.76 -19.62
CA ILE A 244 -33.33 -35.78 -20.54
C ILE A 244 -33.37 -36.38 -21.97
N PRO A 245 -34.54 -36.44 -22.63
CA PRO A 245 -34.64 -36.86 -24.03
C PRO A 245 -34.06 -35.81 -24.97
N ILE A 246 -33.19 -36.23 -25.89
CA ILE A 246 -32.62 -35.35 -26.93
C ILE A 246 -33.47 -35.40 -28.19
N LYS A 247 -33.84 -36.60 -28.64
CA LYS A 247 -34.61 -36.83 -29.87
C LYS A 247 -35.49 -38.05 -29.73
N SER A 248 -36.76 -37.92 -30.10
CA SER A 248 -37.69 -39.04 -30.20
C SER A 248 -37.91 -39.41 -31.67
N THR A 249 -37.76 -40.69 -32.00
CA THR A 249 -37.99 -41.25 -33.34
C THR A 249 -38.95 -42.44 -33.24
N ALA A 250 -39.48 -42.92 -34.38
CA ALA A 250 -40.31 -44.12 -34.41
C ALA A 250 -39.60 -45.37 -33.84
N ASN A 251 -38.27 -45.38 -33.82
CA ASN A 251 -37.43 -46.46 -33.28
C ASN A 251 -37.04 -46.27 -31.80
N GLY A 252 -37.56 -45.24 -31.13
CA GLY A 252 -37.32 -44.95 -29.72
C GLY A 252 -36.78 -43.55 -29.43
N THR A 253 -36.70 -43.23 -28.13
CA THR A 253 -36.18 -41.96 -27.60
C THR A 253 -34.70 -42.11 -27.24
N VAL A 254 -33.87 -41.21 -27.75
CA VAL A 254 -32.46 -41.11 -27.39
C VAL A 254 -32.32 -40.12 -26.23
N TYR A 255 -31.74 -40.56 -25.14
CA TYR A 255 -31.51 -39.78 -23.92
C TYR A 255 -30.08 -39.25 -23.84
N ILE A 256 -29.84 -38.26 -22.97
CA ILE A 256 -28.48 -37.77 -22.71
C ILE A 256 -27.54 -38.90 -22.33
N ARG A 257 -27.94 -39.80 -21.42
CA ARG A 257 -27.13 -40.97 -21.00
C ARG A 257 -26.67 -41.88 -22.16
N ASP A 258 -27.37 -41.86 -23.29
CA ASP A 258 -27.04 -42.72 -24.44
C ASP A 258 -25.88 -42.13 -25.26
N VAL A 259 -25.62 -40.82 -25.16
CA VAL A 259 -24.64 -40.09 -26.00
C VAL A 259 -23.69 -39.18 -25.21
N ALA A 260 -23.93 -38.98 -23.92
CA ALA A 260 -23.12 -38.19 -23.02
C ALA A 260 -23.23 -38.73 -21.59
N HIS A 261 -22.32 -38.31 -20.72
CA HIS A 261 -22.32 -38.69 -19.32
C HIS A 261 -22.40 -37.43 -18.45
N VAL A 262 -23.53 -37.25 -17.76
CA VAL A 262 -23.69 -36.16 -16.79
C VAL A 262 -23.12 -36.59 -15.46
N ARG A 263 -22.12 -35.86 -14.96
CA ARG A 263 -21.52 -36.09 -13.64
C ARG A 263 -21.36 -34.80 -12.87
N ASP A 264 -21.27 -34.95 -11.55
CA ASP A 264 -20.73 -33.91 -10.71
C ASP A 264 -19.24 -33.74 -11.01
N GLY A 265 -18.85 -32.54 -11.38
CA GLY A 265 -17.52 -32.24 -11.86
C GLY A 265 -17.08 -30.86 -11.42
N PHE A 266 -16.06 -30.36 -12.09
CA PHE A 266 -15.52 -29.04 -11.83
C PHE A 266 -15.10 -28.40 -13.14
N GLN A 267 -15.17 -27.07 -13.17
CA GLN A 267 -14.64 -26.31 -14.28
C GLN A 267 -13.15 -26.64 -14.48
N PRO A 268 -12.65 -26.77 -15.73
CA PRO A 268 -11.23 -26.96 -16.00
C PRO A 268 -10.37 -25.97 -15.22
N GLN A 269 -9.50 -26.49 -14.35
CA GLN A 269 -8.73 -25.68 -13.42
C GLN A 269 -7.68 -24.86 -14.18
N THR A 270 -7.77 -23.55 -14.08
CA THR A 270 -6.78 -22.62 -14.64
C THR A 270 -5.82 -22.09 -13.59
N ASN A 271 -6.19 -22.21 -12.30
CA ASN A 271 -5.43 -21.74 -11.16
C ASN A 271 -5.33 -22.81 -10.07
N ILE A 272 -4.11 -23.10 -9.61
CA ILE A 272 -3.83 -24.05 -8.53
C ILE A 272 -3.14 -23.27 -7.41
N VAL A 273 -3.66 -23.39 -6.18
CA VAL A 273 -3.01 -22.83 -5.01
C VAL A 273 -2.53 -23.95 -4.10
N ARG A 274 -1.33 -23.76 -3.54
CA ARG A 274 -0.75 -24.64 -2.54
C ARG A 274 -0.23 -23.84 -1.37
N VAL A 275 -0.35 -24.41 -0.18
CA VAL A 275 0.20 -23.87 1.05
C VAL A 275 1.01 -24.98 1.69
N ASN A 276 2.31 -24.73 1.90
CA ASN A 276 3.25 -25.70 2.43
C ASN A 276 3.26 -27.05 1.68
N GLY A 277 3.11 -27.01 0.35
CA GLY A 277 3.08 -28.19 -0.51
C GLY A 277 1.73 -28.91 -0.58
N GLN A 278 0.76 -28.56 0.26
CA GLN A 278 -0.60 -29.12 0.21
C GLN A 278 -1.51 -28.25 -0.67
N ARG A 279 -2.47 -28.87 -1.37
CA ARG A 279 -3.46 -28.13 -2.16
C ARG A 279 -4.43 -27.40 -1.22
N ALA A 280 -4.66 -26.13 -1.51
CA ALA A 280 -5.51 -25.27 -0.69
C ALA A 280 -6.38 -24.37 -1.56
N ALA A 281 -7.45 -23.84 -0.98
CA ALA A 281 -8.14 -22.66 -1.51
C ALA A 281 -7.69 -21.44 -0.71
N LEU A 282 -7.41 -20.33 -1.37
CA LEU A 282 -6.88 -19.13 -0.75
C LEU A 282 -7.89 -18.00 -0.89
N LEU A 283 -8.55 -17.69 0.23
CA LEU A 283 -9.47 -16.58 0.30
C LEU A 283 -8.69 -15.32 0.65
N THR A 284 -8.58 -14.40 -0.31
CA THR A 284 -7.93 -13.11 -0.10
C THR A 284 -8.96 -12.10 0.36
N ILE A 285 -8.60 -11.27 1.34
CA ILE A 285 -9.38 -10.12 1.79
C ILE A 285 -8.62 -8.87 1.40
N ASN A 286 -9.27 -8.01 0.63
CA ASN A 286 -8.74 -6.71 0.23
C ASN A 286 -9.39 -5.61 1.07
N LYS A 287 -8.64 -4.53 1.32
CA LYS A 287 -9.21 -3.30 1.86
C LYS A 287 -10.06 -2.62 0.78
N SER A 288 -11.26 -2.20 1.17
CA SER A 288 -12.18 -1.38 0.38
C SER A 288 -12.60 -0.16 1.20
N GLY A 289 -12.57 1.02 0.58
CA GLY A 289 -12.90 2.28 1.28
C GLY A 289 -11.86 2.72 2.32
N ASN A 290 -12.31 3.56 3.26
CA ASN A 290 -11.44 4.32 4.17
C ASN A 290 -11.28 3.68 5.56
N THR A 291 -11.74 2.44 5.76
CA THR A 291 -11.58 1.73 7.03
C THR A 291 -10.13 1.30 7.23
N SER A 292 -9.63 1.37 8.48
CA SER A 292 -8.25 0.99 8.81
C SER A 292 -7.99 -0.49 8.57
N THR A 293 -6.81 -0.81 8.03
CA THR A 293 -6.32 -2.19 7.89
C THR A 293 -6.31 -2.94 9.23
N LEU A 294 -5.87 -2.28 10.32
CA LEU A 294 -5.87 -2.90 11.66
C LEU A 294 -7.29 -3.27 12.10
N GLU A 295 -8.24 -2.34 11.91
CA GLU A 295 -9.61 -2.54 12.35
C GLU A 295 -10.29 -3.69 11.59
N ILE A 296 -10.10 -3.77 10.26
CA ILE A 296 -10.65 -4.85 9.43
C ILE A 296 -10.10 -6.19 9.89
N VAL A 297 -8.78 -6.32 10.03
CA VAL A 297 -8.14 -7.57 10.45
C VAL A 297 -8.55 -7.96 11.87
N ASP A 298 -8.62 -7.01 12.81
CA ASP A 298 -9.07 -7.27 14.18
C ASP A 298 -10.55 -7.68 14.25
N ARG A 299 -11.41 -7.16 13.36
CA ARG A 299 -12.80 -7.61 13.22
C ARG A 299 -12.87 -9.04 12.68
N ILE A 300 -12.11 -9.35 11.62
CA ILE A 300 -12.06 -10.70 11.04
C ILE A 300 -11.52 -11.71 12.06
N LYS A 301 -10.44 -11.38 12.78
CA LYS A 301 -9.89 -12.23 13.85
C LYS A 301 -10.90 -12.48 14.98
N ARG A 302 -11.67 -11.47 15.37
CA ARG A 302 -12.76 -11.62 16.36
C ARG A 302 -13.92 -12.49 15.85
N MET A 303 -14.17 -12.49 14.55
CA MET A 303 -15.18 -13.36 13.91
C MET A 303 -14.67 -14.79 13.68
N MET A 304 -13.36 -15.02 13.71
CA MET A 304 -12.75 -16.33 13.42
C MET A 304 -13.34 -17.50 14.24
N PRO A 305 -13.62 -17.37 15.54
CA PRO A 305 -14.28 -18.43 16.31
C PRO A 305 -15.68 -18.77 15.75
N THR A 306 -16.46 -17.76 15.36
CA THR A 306 -17.78 -17.95 14.74
C THR A 306 -17.65 -18.60 13.36
N LEU A 307 -16.68 -18.18 12.55
CA LEU A 307 -16.42 -18.76 11.23
C LEU A 307 -16.03 -20.23 11.33
N ARG A 308 -15.21 -20.60 12.32
CA ARG A 308 -14.82 -22.00 12.59
C ARG A 308 -16.00 -22.88 12.98
N ASN A 309 -17.04 -22.33 13.59
CA ASN A 309 -18.27 -23.06 13.92
C ASN A 309 -19.22 -23.26 12.73
N LEU A 310 -19.07 -22.45 11.66
CA LEU A 310 -19.90 -22.54 10.45
C LEU A 310 -19.37 -23.55 9.42
N VAL A 311 -18.12 -24.00 9.60
CA VAL A 311 -17.46 -24.95 8.71
C VAL A 311 -17.19 -26.26 9.45
N PRO A 312 -17.01 -27.39 8.73
CA PRO A 312 -16.62 -28.64 9.37
C PRO A 312 -15.32 -28.51 10.16
N ALA A 313 -15.19 -29.22 11.28
CA ALA A 313 -13.99 -29.19 12.12
C ALA A 313 -12.72 -29.70 11.39
N SER A 314 -12.89 -30.40 10.26
CA SER A 314 -11.79 -30.83 9.39
C SER A 314 -11.25 -29.73 8.47
N LEU A 315 -11.94 -28.59 8.35
CA LEU A 315 -11.46 -27.45 7.57
C LEU A 315 -10.59 -26.55 8.46
N ASN A 316 -9.29 -26.49 8.14
CA ASN A 316 -8.39 -25.55 8.79
C ASN A 316 -8.40 -24.20 8.06
N ILE A 317 -8.48 -23.12 8.84
CA ILE A 317 -8.49 -21.73 8.37
C ILE A 317 -7.27 -21.03 8.97
N ASP A 318 -6.22 -20.90 8.17
CA ASP A 318 -4.95 -20.29 8.59
C ASP A 318 -4.74 -18.90 7.97
N PRO A 319 -4.50 -17.85 8.77
CA PRO A 319 -4.10 -16.54 8.25
C PRO A 319 -2.62 -16.55 7.84
N VAL A 320 -2.33 -16.70 6.55
CA VAL A 320 -0.97 -16.93 6.02
C VAL A 320 -0.27 -15.68 5.49
N ALA A 321 -0.97 -14.54 5.38
CA ALA A 321 -0.38 -13.25 5.05
C ALA A 321 -1.19 -12.13 5.72
N ASP A 322 -0.71 -11.66 6.87
CA ASP A 322 -1.39 -10.65 7.70
C ASP A 322 -0.61 -9.33 7.69
N GLN A 323 -1.15 -8.32 7.00
CA GLN A 323 -0.54 -7.01 6.90
C GLN A 323 -0.62 -6.20 8.21
N SER A 324 -1.56 -6.53 9.11
CA SER A 324 -1.74 -5.80 10.38
C SER A 324 -0.51 -5.87 11.27
N LEU A 325 0.25 -6.97 11.20
CA LEU A 325 1.50 -7.13 11.95
C LEU A 325 2.53 -6.08 11.55
N PHE A 326 2.74 -5.90 10.23
CA PHE A 326 3.66 -4.89 9.71
C PHE A 326 3.20 -3.47 10.02
N VAL A 327 1.89 -3.18 9.86
CA VAL A 327 1.35 -1.85 10.15
C VAL A 327 1.50 -1.53 11.64
N ARG A 328 1.14 -2.46 12.54
CA ARG A 328 1.26 -2.28 13.98
C ARG A 328 2.73 -2.10 14.40
N ALA A 329 3.64 -2.90 13.84
CA ALA A 329 5.07 -2.76 14.09
C ALA A 329 5.62 -1.42 13.60
N SER A 330 5.17 -0.94 12.43
CA SER A 330 5.57 0.37 11.88
C SER A 330 5.10 1.52 12.77
N VAL A 331 3.84 1.50 13.20
CA VAL A 331 3.28 2.53 14.10
C VAL A 331 3.98 2.51 15.46
N GLN A 332 4.17 1.33 16.05
CA GLN A 332 4.90 1.19 17.33
C GLN A 332 6.36 1.62 17.20
N GLY A 333 7.00 1.33 16.07
CA GLY A 333 8.35 1.77 15.74
C GLY A 333 8.46 3.28 15.73
N VAL A 334 7.59 3.97 14.98
CA VAL A 334 7.60 5.45 14.94
C VAL A 334 7.29 6.05 16.31
N LEU A 335 6.33 5.49 17.06
CA LEU A 335 6.03 5.96 18.41
C LEU A 335 7.24 5.80 19.34
N ARG A 336 7.93 4.65 19.29
CA ARG A 336 9.13 4.40 20.08
C ARG A 336 10.24 5.39 19.74
N GLU A 337 10.52 5.61 18.45
CA GLU A 337 11.54 6.56 18.00
C GLU A 337 11.17 8.00 18.37
N ALA A 338 9.89 8.39 18.27
CA ALA A 338 9.43 9.71 18.71
C ALA A 338 9.63 9.91 20.22
N VAL A 339 9.36 8.89 21.05
CA VAL A 339 9.61 8.94 22.49
C VAL A 339 11.10 9.03 22.79
N ILE A 340 11.94 8.23 22.11
CA ILE A 340 13.40 8.32 22.25
C ILE A 340 13.90 9.71 21.89
N ALA A 341 13.45 10.27 20.75
CA ALA A 341 13.80 11.61 20.32
C ALA A 341 13.37 12.67 21.34
N ALA A 342 12.15 12.59 21.86
CA ALA A 342 11.66 13.49 22.90
C ALA A 342 12.48 13.37 24.20
N CYS A 343 12.84 12.16 24.64
CA CYS A 343 13.66 11.93 25.82
C CYS A 343 15.09 12.44 25.64
N LEU A 344 15.75 12.15 24.51
CA LEU A 344 17.09 12.63 24.20
C LEU A 344 17.13 14.16 24.13
N THR A 345 16.10 14.75 23.52
CA THR A 345 15.99 16.20 23.43
C THR A 345 15.74 16.84 24.78
N GLY A 346 14.83 16.27 25.59
CA GLY A 346 14.61 16.71 26.97
C GLY A 346 15.87 16.61 27.83
N LEU A 347 16.64 15.52 27.68
CA LEU A 347 17.93 15.34 28.36
C LEU A 347 18.96 16.39 27.93
N MET A 348 19.04 16.68 26.62
CA MET A 348 19.92 17.72 26.09
C MET A 348 19.57 19.09 26.68
N ILE A 349 18.29 19.47 26.66
CA ILE A 349 17.81 20.75 27.23
C ILE A 349 18.10 20.81 28.73
N LEU A 350 17.85 19.72 29.47
CA LEU A 350 18.15 19.64 30.90
C LEU A 350 19.64 19.87 31.18
N LEU A 351 20.52 19.35 30.34
CA LEU A 351 21.96 19.51 30.47
C LEU A 351 22.40 20.96 30.24
N PHE A 352 21.82 21.64 29.23
CA PHE A 352 22.13 23.03 28.90
C PHE A 352 21.52 24.04 29.88
N LEU A 353 20.23 23.92 30.20
CA LEU A 353 19.53 24.89 31.04
C LEU A 353 19.71 24.63 32.54
N GLY A 354 20.17 23.45 32.95
CA GLY A 354 20.35 23.06 34.36
C GLY A 354 19.06 22.99 35.19
N ASN A 355 17.89 23.27 34.58
CA ASN A 355 16.62 23.46 35.26
C ASN A 355 15.53 22.53 34.71
N TRP A 356 15.17 21.51 35.50
CA TRP A 356 14.15 20.53 35.14
C TRP A 356 12.76 21.14 34.88
N ARG A 357 12.46 22.32 35.44
CA ARG A 357 11.17 23.00 35.21
C ARG A 357 11.09 23.56 33.81
N ALA A 358 12.17 24.17 33.32
CA ALA A 358 12.28 24.63 31.95
C ALA A 358 12.15 23.46 30.96
N THR A 359 12.83 22.35 31.24
CA THR A 359 12.71 21.10 30.48
C THR A 359 11.27 20.57 30.46
N LEU A 360 10.54 20.61 31.59
CA LEU A 360 9.15 20.15 31.65
C LEU A 360 8.23 20.98 30.74
N ILE A 361 8.44 22.30 30.66
CA ILE A 361 7.65 23.17 29.79
C ILE A 361 7.80 22.74 28.32
N ILE A 362 9.03 22.48 27.89
CA ILE A 362 9.32 22.04 26.52
C ILE A 362 8.77 20.63 26.27
N ALA A 363 8.95 19.72 27.23
CA ALA A 363 8.43 18.35 27.15
C ALA A 363 6.90 18.27 27.03
N VAL A 364 6.16 19.24 27.58
CA VAL A 364 4.70 19.34 27.44
C VAL A 364 4.31 20.01 26.12
N SER A 365 5.07 20.99 25.65
CA SER A 365 4.71 21.76 24.45
C SER A 365 4.86 20.97 23.14
N ILE A 366 5.82 20.04 23.06
CA ILE A 366 6.06 19.24 21.85
C ILE A 366 4.87 18.31 21.56
N PRO A 367 4.41 17.44 22.50
CA PRO A 367 3.26 16.57 22.25
C PRO A 367 1.97 17.33 21.96
N LEU A 368 1.75 18.48 22.61
CA LEU A 368 0.57 19.33 22.33
C LEU A 368 0.57 19.84 20.89
N SER A 369 1.72 20.28 20.38
CA SER A 369 1.86 20.74 18.99
C SER A 369 1.59 19.61 17.99
N MET A 370 2.09 18.41 18.27
CA MET A 370 1.83 17.21 17.47
C MET A 370 0.35 16.81 17.50
N ILE A 371 -0.28 16.83 18.68
CA ILE A 371 -1.72 16.54 18.83
C ILE A 371 -2.55 17.53 18.01
N THR A 372 -2.24 18.83 18.09
CA THR A 372 -2.93 19.84 17.29
C THR A 372 -2.77 19.58 15.79
N SER A 373 -1.58 19.16 15.35
CA SER A 373 -1.35 18.76 13.96
C SER A 373 -2.19 17.54 13.55
N ILE A 374 -2.26 16.51 14.39
CA ILE A 374 -3.09 15.31 14.11
C ILE A 374 -4.57 15.68 14.04
N ILE A 375 -5.03 16.58 14.91
CA ILE A 375 -6.41 17.09 14.87
C ILE A 375 -6.68 17.81 13.55
N ALA A 376 -5.77 18.68 13.11
CA ALA A 376 -5.90 19.40 11.84
C ALA A 376 -5.91 18.44 10.64
N LEU A 377 -4.98 17.48 10.58
CA LEU A 377 -4.95 16.44 9.56
C LEU A 377 -6.25 15.63 9.53
N SER A 378 -6.74 15.19 10.68
CA SER A 378 -7.99 14.43 10.75
C SER A 378 -9.21 15.26 10.33
N MET A 379 -9.20 16.59 10.50
CA MET A 379 -10.25 17.48 10.01
C MET A 379 -10.23 17.61 8.49
N LEU A 380 -9.06 17.48 7.86
CA LEU A 380 -8.89 17.45 6.40
C LEU A 380 -9.20 16.07 5.79
N GLY A 381 -9.50 15.06 6.62
CA GLY A 381 -9.76 13.71 6.18
C GLY A 381 -8.50 12.86 5.96
N GLU A 382 -7.33 13.35 6.38
CA GLU A 382 -6.07 12.62 6.29
C GLU A 382 -6.01 11.45 7.28
N THR A 383 -5.23 10.44 6.92
CA THR A 383 -5.05 9.21 7.71
C THR A 383 -3.76 9.24 8.53
N ILE A 384 -3.72 8.46 9.61
CA ILE A 384 -2.47 8.21 10.34
C ILE A 384 -1.71 7.14 9.58
N ASN A 385 -0.62 7.52 8.93
CA ASN A 385 0.18 6.64 8.10
C ASN A 385 1.68 6.93 8.24
N ILE A 386 2.53 6.16 7.57
CA ILE A 386 3.99 6.32 7.70
C ILE A 386 4.44 7.69 7.21
N MET A 387 3.77 8.30 6.22
CA MET A 387 4.11 9.62 5.71
C MET A 387 3.71 10.72 6.71
N THR A 388 2.48 10.69 7.25
CA THR A 388 2.05 11.69 8.25
C THR A 388 2.84 11.56 9.56
N LEU A 389 3.09 10.33 10.04
CA LEU A 389 3.92 10.07 11.22
C LEU A 389 5.40 10.44 10.97
N GLY A 390 5.93 10.18 9.78
CA GLY A 390 7.28 10.58 9.38
C GLY A 390 7.43 12.11 9.34
N GLY A 391 6.38 12.82 8.93
CA GLY A 391 6.34 14.28 8.93
C GLY A 391 6.34 14.85 10.34
N LEU A 392 5.51 14.30 11.21
CA LEU A 392 5.53 14.64 12.64
C LEU A 392 6.89 14.35 13.28
N ALA A 393 7.52 13.22 12.96
CA ALA A 393 8.86 12.87 13.46
C ALA A 393 9.94 13.85 12.97
N LEU A 394 9.90 14.26 11.70
CA LEU A 394 10.76 15.32 11.17
C LEU A 394 10.51 16.66 11.88
N ALA A 395 9.24 16.97 12.17
CA ALA A 395 8.88 18.19 12.86
C ALA A 395 9.42 18.23 14.30
N VAL A 396 9.49 17.10 15.03
CA VAL A 396 9.95 17.06 16.44
C VAL A 396 11.25 17.85 16.65
N GLY A 397 12.25 17.68 15.79
CA GLY A 397 13.53 18.40 15.93
C GLY A 397 13.39 19.92 15.82
N ILE A 398 12.47 20.38 14.97
CA ILE A 398 12.20 21.81 14.74
C ILE A 398 11.28 22.38 15.83
N LEU A 399 10.28 21.62 16.27
CA LEU A 399 9.34 22.01 17.34
C LEU A 399 10.05 22.33 18.65
N VAL A 400 11.15 21.62 18.92
CA VAL A 400 11.98 21.82 20.11
C VAL A 400 12.59 23.22 20.12
N ASP A 401 13.04 23.71 18.97
CA ASP A 401 13.78 24.96 18.86
C ASP A 401 12.92 26.16 19.30
N ASP A 402 11.68 26.24 18.81
CA ASP A 402 10.74 27.33 19.14
C ASP A 402 10.44 27.45 20.64
N ALA A 403 10.29 26.31 21.32
CA ALA A 403 10.05 26.27 22.77
C ALA A 403 11.34 26.56 23.55
N THR A 404 12.49 26.08 23.05
CA THR A 404 13.80 26.28 23.68
C THR A 404 14.23 27.74 23.60
N VAL A 405 14.18 28.37 22.42
CA VAL A 405 14.50 29.80 22.23
C VAL A 405 13.62 30.69 23.10
N ALA A 406 12.34 30.35 23.26
CA ALA A 406 11.43 31.09 24.13
C ALA A 406 11.82 30.99 25.61
N ILE A 407 12.10 29.79 26.12
CA ILE A 407 12.49 29.60 27.51
C ILE A 407 13.88 30.16 27.80
N GLU A 408 14.83 29.96 26.90
CA GLU A 408 16.21 30.46 27.02
C GLU A 408 16.21 31.98 27.09
N ASN A 409 15.47 32.67 26.20
CA ASN A 409 15.43 34.13 26.25
C ASN A 409 14.72 34.65 27.50
N ILE A 410 13.70 33.94 28.01
CA ILE A 410 13.08 34.27 29.30
C ILE A 410 14.08 34.09 30.46
N SER A 411 14.87 33.01 30.45
CA SER A 411 15.90 32.73 31.45
C SER A 411 17.00 33.80 31.43
N HIS A 412 17.49 34.15 30.24
CA HIS A 412 18.48 35.21 30.07
C HIS A 412 17.99 36.58 30.58
N GLN A 413 16.71 36.93 30.34
CA GLN A 413 16.12 38.15 30.89
C GLN A 413 15.93 38.10 32.41
N LEU A 414 15.72 36.92 32.99
CA LEU A 414 15.68 36.71 34.44
C LEU A 414 17.06 36.88 35.08
N GLU A 415 18.12 36.38 34.43
CA GLU A 415 19.52 36.54 34.88
C GLU A 415 19.97 38.01 34.89
N GLN A 416 19.39 38.84 34.02
CA GLN A 416 19.57 40.30 34.01
C GLN A 416 18.85 41.03 35.16
N GLY A 417 18.24 40.30 36.11
CA GLY A 417 17.63 40.85 37.31
C GLY A 417 16.20 41.39 37.13
N LYS A 418 15.54 41.12 36.00
CA LYS A 418 14.17 41.58 35.74
C LYS A 418 13.15 40.77 36.52
N THR A 419 12.02 41.39 36.88
CA THR A 419 10.90 40.69 37.50
C THR A 419 10.32 39.62 36.56
N LEU A 420 9.84 38.49 37.09
CA LEU A 420 9.41 37.35 36.26
C LEU A 420 8.39 37.71 35.17
N GLU A 421 7.38 38.51 35.48
CA GLU A 421 6.38 38.91 34.48
C GLU A 421 6.98 39.82 33.40
N GLN A 422 7.91 40.70 33.78
CA GLN A 422 8.59 41.58 32.84
C GLN A 422 9.61 40.83 31.98
N ALA A 423 10.34 39.88 32.56
CA ALA A 423 11.24 38.99 31.83
C ALA A 423 10.49 38.14 30.80
N ILE A 424 9.29 37.63 31.14
CA ILE A 424 8.45 36.90 30.19
C ILE A 424 7.96 37.80 29.05
N LEU A 425 7.51 39.02 29.35
CA LEU A 425 7.01 39.96 28.34
C LEU A 425 8.12 40.43 27.40
N ASP A 426 9.27 40.85 27.94
CA ASP A 426 10.42 41.33 27.18
C ASP A 426 11.06 40.18 26.39
N GLY A 427 11.21 39.02 27.03
CA GLY A 427 11.77 37.80 26.42
C GLY A 427 10.94 37.35 25.22
N ALA A 428 9.61 37.29 25.38
CA ALA A 428 8.71 36.93 24.27
C ALA A 428 8.62 38.02 23.20
N HIS A 429 8.83 39.30 23.53
CA HIS A 429 8.79 40.40 22.56
C HIS A 429 10.00 40.37 21.62
N GLN A 430 11.20 40.15 22.15
CA GLN A 430 12.44 40.15 21.37
C GLN A 430 12.47 39.06 20.29
N ILE A 431 12.00 37.86 20.64
CA ILE A 431 12.05 36.71 19.73
C ILE A 431 10.84 36.63 18.79
N ALA A 432 9.81 37.44 19.00
CA ALA A 432 8.54 37.27 18.29
C ALA A 432 8.70 37.33 16.76
N ILE A 433 9.15 38.46 16.23
CA ILE A 433 9.25 38.62 14.78
C ILE A 433 10.25 37.62 14.17
N PRO A 434 11.47 37.44 14.75
CA PRO A 434 12.42 36.45 14.25
C PRO A 434 11.86 35.02 14.18
N THR A 435 11.19 34.54 15.23
CA THR A 435 10.63 33.17 15.22
C THR A 435 9.51 33.03 14.21
N LEU A 436 8.63 34.03 14.06
CA LEU A 436 7.57 33.98 13.03
C LEU A 436 8.15 33.85 11.63
N VAL A 437 9.17 34.66 11.32
CA VAL A 437 9.82 34.65 10.00
C VAL A 437 10.52 33.31 9.77
N SER A 438 11.17 32.75 10.80
CA SER A 438 11.78 31.42 10.75
C SER A 438 10.73 30.33 10.48
N THR A 439 9.66 30.27 11.27
CA THR A 439 8.56 29.30 11.12
C THR A 439 7.93 29.39 9.72
N LEU A 440 7.62 30.60 9.24
CA LEU A 440 7.04 30.80 7.91
C LEU A 440 8.01 30.38 6.80
N SER A 441 9.31 30.64 6.95
CA SER A 441 10.31 30.21 5.97
C SER A 441 10.34 28.68 5.86
N ILE A 442 10.27 27.97 6.99
CA ILE A 442 10.17 26.51 7.01
C ILE A 442 8.88 26.06 6.31
N CYS A 443 7.73 26.66 6.62
CA CYS A 443 6.48 26.33 5.94
C CYS A 443 6.57 26.55 4.42
N ILE A 444 7.18 27.65 3.97
CA ILE A 444 7.37 27.96 2.54
C ILE A 444 8.22 26.90 1.83
N VAL A 445 9.23 26.33 2.49
CA VAL A 445 10.06 25.24 1.93
C VAL A 445 9.24 23.98 1.61
N PHE A 446 8.15 23.75 2.34
CA PHE A 446 7.24 22.62 2.10
C PHE A 446 6.12 22.92 1.08
N VAL A 447 5.85 24.18 0.76
CA VAL A 447 4.81 24.58 -0.22
C VAL A 447 4.99 23.92 -1.61
N PRO A 448 6.21 23.79 -2.16
CA PRO A 448 6.41 23.10 -3.44
C PRO A 448 5.92 21.65 -3.46
N MET A 449 5.76 20.97 -2.32
CA MET A 449 5.23 19.61 -2.28
C MET A 449 3.77 19.54 -2.74
N PHE A 450 2.99 20.61 -2.57
CA PHE A 450 1.62 20.70 -3.08
C PHE A 450 1.53 20.76 -4.62
N LEU A 451 2.65 21.04 -5.29
CA LEU A 451 2.75 21.06 -6.75
C LEU A 451 3.11 19.69 -7.34
N LEU A 452 3.35 18.67 -6.52
CA LEU A 452 3.62 17.32 -6.98
C LEU A 452 2.37 16.71 -7.61
N THR A 453 2.56 15.90 -8.66
CA THR A 453 1.49 15.22 -9.40
C THR A 453 1.63 13.69 -9.30
N GLY A 454 0.54 12.97 -9.57
CA GLY A 454 0.52 11.50 -9.60
C GLY A 454 0.68 10.88 -8.21
N VAL A 455 1.29 9.70 -8.12
CA VAL A 455 1.42 8.95 -6.84
C VAL A 455 2.20 9.72 -5.78
N ALA A 456 3.18 10.54 -6.19
CA ALA A 456 3.98 11.36 -5.27
C ALA A 456 3.13 12.41 -4.54
N HIS A 457 2.10 12.95 -5.19
CA HIS A 457 1.15 13.91 -4.60
C HIS A 457 0.53 13.35 -3.31
N TYR A 458 -0.11 12.18 -3.43
CA TYR A 458 -0.79 11.51 -2.32
C TYR A 458 0.15 11.13 -1.17
N LEU A 459 1.43 10.88 -1.47
CA LEU A 459 2.43 10.47 -0.49
C LEU A 459 3.03 11.65 0.29
N PHE A 460 3.41 12.71 -0.42
CA PHE A 460 4.22 13.79 0.15
C PHE A 460 3.41 15.00 0.63
N ILE A 461 2.17 15.18 0.16
CA ILE A 461 1.31 16.25 0.69
C ILE A 461 0.94 16.02 2.16
N PRO A 462 0.48 14.82 2.57
CA PRO A 462 0.17 14.57 3.98
C PRO A 462 1.41 14.73 4.89
N LEU A 463 2.59 14.40 4.37
CA LEU A 463 3.88 14.65 5.03
C LEU A 463 4.10 16.15 5.26
N ALA A 464 3.92 16.96 4.21
CA ALA A 464 4.08 18.42 4.26
C ALA A 464 3.07 19.08 5.20
N GLU A 465 1.79 18.68 5.10
CA GLU A 465 0.72 19.15 5.97
C GLU A 465 1.01 18.86 7.44
N ALA A 466 1.46 17.65 7.76
CA ALA A 466 1.85 17.29 9.12
C ALA A 466 2.94 18.21 9.68
N VAL A 467 3.96 18.53 8.87
CA VAL A 467 5.03 19.45 9.30
C VAL A 467 4.48 20.87 9.46
N VAL A 468 3.75 21.39 8.48
CA VAL A 468 3.24 22.77 8.48
C VAL A 468 2.28 23.00 9.65
N PHE A 469 1.34 22.08 9.90
CA PHE A 469 0.41 22.22 11.02
C PHE A 469 1.10 22.09 12.38
N ALA A 470 2.06 21.18 12.51
CA ALA A 470 2.85 21.07 13.74
C ALA A 470 3.65 22.36 14.00
N MET A 471 4.29 22.93 12.98
CA MET A 471 5.06 24.18 13.09
C MET A 471 4.20 25.39 13.47
N LEU A 472 3.04 25.55 12.83
CA LEU A 472 2.10 26.62 13.17
C LEU A 472 1.55 26.47 14.59
N ALA A 473 1.27 25.23 15.01
CA ALA A 473 0.85 24.93 16.38
C ALA A 473 1.96 25.23 17.39
N SER A 474 3.21 24.86 17.09
CA SER A 474 4.39 25.14 17.92
C SER A 474 4.56 26.61 18.21
N TYR A 475 4.52 27.42 17.14
CA TYR A 475 4.63 28.86 17.24
C TYR A 475 3.50 29.47 18.08
N PHE A 476 2.27 28.96 17.93
CA PHE A 476 1.13 29.36 18.75
C PHE A 476 1.36 29.03 20.24
N PHE A 477 1.83 27.82 20.57
CA PHE A 477 2.08 27.40 21.95
C PHE A 477 3.28 28.10 22.58
N SER A 478 4.34 28.36 21.82
CA SER A 478 5.52 29.12 22.25
C SER A 478 5.17 30.52 22.77
N ARG A 479 4.03 31.09 22.37
CA ARG A 479 3.55 32.41 22.84
C ARG A 479 2.38 32.42 23.79
N THR A 480 1.74 31.28 23.99
CA THR A 480 0.54 31.18 24.81
C THR A 480 0.79 30.29 26.01
N LEU A 481 1.11 29.03 25.76
CA LEU A 481 1.35 28.01 26.77
C LEU A 481 2.72 28.15 27.44
N VAL A 482 3.78 28.40 26.68
CA VAL A 482 5.14 28.52 27.24
C VAL A 482 5.24 29.69 28.24
N PRO A 483 4.78 30.92 27.92
CA PRO A 483 4.79 32.04 28.88
C PRO A 483 3.91 31.81 30.11
N THR A 484 2.76 31.13 29.96
CA THR A 484 1.86 30.83 31.08
C THR A 484 2.45 29.79 32.00
N LEU A 485 3.02 28.71 31.47
CA LEU A 485 3.73 27.71 32.26
C LEU A 485 4.98 28.30 32.91
N ALA A 486 5.74 29.13 32.20
CA ALA A 486 6.89 29.86 32.76
C ALA A 486 6.50 30.68 34.00
N LYS A 487 5.37 31.41 33.95
CA LYS A 487 4.86 32.19 35.09
C LYS A 487 4.63 31.34 36.34
N TYR A 488 4.10 30.12 36.20
CA TYR A 488 3.83 29.23 37.35
C TYR A 488 5.06 28.44 37.79
N LEU A 489 5.82 27.87 36.84
CA LEU A 489 6.93 26.97 37.13
C LEU A 489 8.23 27.70 37.50
N LEU A 490 8.53 28.84 36.89
CA LEU A 490 9.77 29.59 37.15
C LEU A 490 9.68 30.54 38.36
N ARG A 491 8.51 30.62 39.02
CA ARG A 491 8.21 31.53 40.15
C ARG A 491 9.14 31.45 41.36
N HIS A 492 9.91 30.37 41.51
CA HIS A 492 10.80 30.17 42.67
C HIS A 492 12.26 30.58 42.43
N HIS A 493 12.65 31.03 41.24
CA HIS A 493 14.02 31.55 40.99
C HIS A 493 14.24 32.97 41.53
N HIS A 494 13.19 33.64 42.01
CA HIS A 494 13.25 35.03 42.50
C HIS A 494 13.76 35.20 43.95
N LYS A 495 14.21 34.12 44.62
CA LYS A 495 14.74 34.21 46.00
C LYS A 495 16.25 33.96 46.12
N ALA A 496 16.99 33.83 45.02
CA ALA A 496 18.43 33.57 45.04
C ALA A 496 19.27 34.69 44.38
N ALA A 497 18.71 35.90 44.24
CA ALA A 497 19.41 37.05 43.67
C ALA A 497 20.17 37.91 44.70
N ASP A 498 20.29 37.46 45.95
CA ASP A 498 21.11 38.08 47.00
C ASP A 498 22.35 37.25 47.35
N ALA A 499 22.96 36.59 46.37
CA ALA A 499 24.22 35.87 46.58
C ALA A 499 25.18 36.03 45.40
N HIS A 500 25.76 37.22 45.29
CA HIS A 500 27.05 37.35 44.64
C HIS A 500 28.09 36.53 45.41
N HIS A 501 28.73 35.58 44.72
CA HIS A 501 29.99 34.90 45.08
C HIS A 501 29.94 33.79 46.15
N ALA A 502 29.84 32.53 45.70
CA ALA A 502 30.72 31.40 46.08
C ALA A 502 30.12 30.06 45.56
N PRO A 503 30.93 29.09 45.10
CA PRO A 503 30.44 27.77 44.71
C PRO A 503 30.09 26.97 45.97
N ALA A 504 28.83 27.03 46.40
CA ALA A 504 28.36 26.11 47.43
C ALA A 504 28.37 24.69 46.85
N GLN A 505 29.19 23.81 47.41
CA GLN A 505 29.23 22.38 47.09
C GLN A 505 27.82 21.79 47.25
N THR A 506 27.11 21.65 46.14
CA THR A 506 25.81 21.00 46.09
C THR A 506 26.04 19.49 46.19
N ARG A 507 25.39 18.86 47.18
CA ARG A 507 25.42 17.41 47.42
C ARG A 507 24.74 16.58 46.32
N ASN A 508 24.18 17.21 45.29
CA ASN A 508 23.39 16.53 44.26
C ASN A 508 24.27 16.16 43.06
N PRO A 509 24.43 14.86 42.71
CA PRO A 509 25.33 14.41 41.64
C PRO A 509 25.05 15.08 40.28
N PHE A 510 23.78 15.39 39.99
CA PHE A 510 23.38 16.10 38.76
C PHE A 510 23.95 17.51 38.65
N MET A 511 23.98 18.27 39.75
CA MET A 511 24.55 19.62 39.73
C MET A 511 26.07 19.60 39.49
N ARG A 512 26.76 18.58 39.99
CA ARG A 512 28.20 18.39 39.73
C ARG A 512 28.49 18.17 38.25
N VAL A 513 27.68 17.34 37.58
CA VAL A 513 27.79 17.09 36.13
C VAL A 513 27.49 18.37 35.36
N HIS A 514 26.44 19.11 35.75
CA HIS A 514 26.08 20.37 35.10
C HIS A 514 27.18 21.43 35.26
N TYR A 515 27.74 21.65 36.46
CA TYR A 515 28.84 22.61 36.64
C TYR A 515 30.13 22.20 35.88
N ALA A 516 30.40 20.90 35.77
CA ALA A 516 31.52 20.41 34.97
C ALA A 516 31.28 20.64 33.47
N PHE A 517 30.04 20.46 33.00
CA PHE A 517 29.62 20.77 31.64
C PHE A 517 29.71 22.27 31.37
N GLU A 518 29.19 23.13 32.25
CA GLU A 518 29.24 24.59 32.16
C GLU A 518 30.67 25.10 32.00
N GLY A 519 31.59 24.62 32.85
CA GLY A 519 33.01 24.99 32.76
C GLY A 519 33.70 24.50 31.49
N GLY A 520 33.25 23.38 30.93
CA GLY A 520 33.71 22.87 29.63
C GLY A 520 33.14 23.68 28.46
N PHE A 521 31.85 23.99 28.52
CA PHE A 521 31.12 24.77 27.53
C PHE A 521 31.66 26.20 27.43
N GLU A 522 31.96 26.84 28.56
CA GLU A 522 32.52 28.19 28.59
C GLU A 522 33.90 28.26 27.91
N ARG A 523 34.74 27.25 28.12
CA ARG A 523 36.03 27.12 27.43
C ARG A 523 35.85 26.90 25.93
N LEU A 524 34.84 26.13 25.52
CA LEU A 524 34.51 25.92 24.12
C LEU A 524 34.01 27.22 23.48
N ARG A 525 33.15 27.97 24.19
CA ARG A 525 32.60 29.25 23.78
C ARG A 525 33.69 30.28 23.53
N GLU A 526 34.63 30.43 24.45
CA GLU A 526 35.74 31.36 24.27
C GLU A 526 36.70 30.95 23.14
N ARG A 527 36.97 29.65 22.98
CA ARG A 527 37.74 29.15 21.82
C ARG A 527 37.01 29.44 20.50
N TYR A 528 35.70 29.23 20.46
CA TYR A 528 34.88 29.50 19.29
C TYR A 528 34.84 31.00 18.96
N ARG A 529 34.74 31.87 19.98
CA ARG A 529 34.82 33.32 19.84
C ARG A 529 36.15 33.77 19.23
N VAL A 530 37.28 33.32 19.79
CA VAL A 530 38.62 33.66 19.27
C VAL A 530 38.77 33.17 17.83
N PHE A 531 38.25 31.98 17.51
CA PHE A 531 38.24 31.45 16.15
C PHE A 531 37.42 32.31 15.18
N LEU A 532 36.22 32.73 15.58
CA LEU A 532 35.36 33.63 14.80
C LEU A 532 36.02 34.98 14.57
N GLU A 533 36.54 35.62 15.61
CA GLU A 533 37.24 36.91 15.52
C GLU A 533 38.41 36.84 14.53
N ALA A 534 39.21 35.76 14.57
CA ALA A 534 40.31 35.54 13.64
C ALA A 534 39.86 35.35 12.17
N ARG A 535 38.67 34.77 11.94
CA ARG A 535 38.14 34.53 10.59
C ARG A 535 37.36 35.71 10.03
N VAL A 536 36.63 36.43 10.86
CA VAL A 536 35.98 37.70 10.50
C VAL A 536 37.02 38.76 10.12
N ALA A 537 38.20 38.75 10.74
CA ALA A 537 39.33 39.60 10.35
C ALA A 537 39.90 39.30 8.95
N ARG A 538 39.61 38.12 8.37
CA ARG A 538 40.05 37.70 7.02
C ARG A 538 38.89 37.09 6.22
N PRO A 539 37.88 37.91 5.84
CA PRO A 539 36.64 37.40 5.25
C PRO A 539 36.86 36.75 3.88
N GLY A 540 37.77 37.30 3.06
CA GLY A 540 38.03 36.78 1.70
C GLY A 540 38.49 35.32 1.69
N LEU A 541 39.47 34.97 2.53
CA LEU A 541 39.99 33.60 2.60
C LEU A 541 38.94 32.61 3.11
N PHE A 542 38.09 33.03 4.06
CA PHE A 542 37.01 32.19 4.56
C PHE A 542 35.93 31.96 3.48
N VAL A 543 35.47 33.02 2.81
CA VAL A 543 34.46 32.93 1.75
C VAL A 543 34.97 32.08 0.59
N THR A 544 36.23 32.25 0.17
CA THR A 544 36.82 31.42 -0.88
C THR A 544 36.89 29.96 -0.47
N LEU A 545 37.38 29.66 0.74
CA LEU A 545 37.44 28.28 1.23
C LEU A 545 36.04 27.64 1.34
N PHE A 546 35.06 28.40 1.81
CA PHE A 546 33.67 27.96 1.89
C PHE A 546 33.08 27.64 0.51
N LEU A 547 33.24 28.55 -0.47
CA LEU A 547 32.78 28.33 -1.85
C LEU A 547 33.50 27.16 -2.52
N VAL A 548 34.80 26.99 -2.28
CA VAL A 548 35.57 25.83 -2.76
C VAL A 548 35.03 24.55 -2.12
N CYS A 549 34.75 24.55 -0.81
CA CYS A 549 34.16 23.40 -0.14
C CYS A 549 32.77 23.07 -0.69
N CYS A 550 31.92 24.07 -0.95
CA CYS A 550 30.63 23.89 -1.62
C CYS A 550 30.80 23.32 -3.02
N GLY A 551 31.72 23.85 -3.83
CA GLY A 551 32.03 23.34 -5.16
C GLY A 551 32.53 21.88 -5.13
N VAL A 552 33.41 21.54 -4.18
CA VAL A 552 33.89 20.18 -3.97
C VAL A 552 32.75 19.24 -3.56
N SER A 553 31.84 19.70 -2.69
CA SER A 553 30.67 18.89 -2.29
C SER A 553 29.74 18.57 -3.47
N MET A 554 29.67 19.40 -4.51
CA MET A 554 28.88 19.09 -5.72
C MET A 554 29.40 17.88 -6.51
N PHE A 555 30.69 17.51 -6.37
CA PHE A 555 31.21 16.26 -6.95
C PHE A 555 30.59 15.00 -6.33
N LEU A 556 29.88 15.09 -5.20
CA LEU A 556 29.13 13.99 -4.61
C LEU A 556 27.77 13.74 -5.30
N MET A 557 27.24 14.72 -6.05
CA MET A 557 25.94 14.61 -6.74
C MET A 557 25.83 13.39 -7.69
N PRO A 558 26.82 13.04 -8.54
CA PRO A 558 26.73 11.86 -9.40
C PRO A 558 26.79 10.52 -8.63
N PHE A 559 27.21 10.52 -7.35
CA PHE A 559 27.24 9.33 -6.51
C PHE A 559 25.93 9.12 -5.73
N LEU A 560 25.02 10.11 -5.73
CA LEU A 560 23.71 9.97 -5.10
C LEU A 560 22.80 9.07 -5.94
N GLY A 561 22.46 7.90 -5.39
CA GLY A 561 21.38 7.07 -5.90
C GLY A 561 20.03 7.80 -5.83
N ARG A 562 19.08 7.35 -6.65
CA ARG A 562 17.69 7.85 -6.63
C ARG A 562 16.76 6.65 -6.50
N ASP A 563 16.18 6.49 -5.31
CA ASP A 563 15.16 5.49 -5.03
C ASP A 563 13.88 6.20 -4.59
N PHE A 564 12.73 5.69 -5.03
CA PHE A 564 11.43 6.23 -4.62
C PHE A 564 11.05 5.77 -3.20
N PHE A 565 11.35 4.51 -2.88
CA PHE A 565 11.24 3.93 -1.54
C PHE A 565 12.47 3.08 -1.23
N PRO A 566 12.93 3.07 0.03
CA PRO A 566 13.96 2.13 0.44
C PRO A 566 13.43 0.69 0.39
N ALA A 567 14.32 -0.27 0.15
CA ALA A 567 14.00 -1.67 0.36
C ALA A 567 13.82 -1.92 1.86
N VAL A 568 12.61 -2.29 2.27
CA VAL A 568 12.27 -2.65 3.65
C VAL A 568 12.06 -4.15 3.72
N ASP A 569 12.65 -4.79 4.73
CA ASP A 569 12.36 -6.19 5.02
C ASP A 569 10.98 -6.29 5.70
N ALA A 570 10.01 -6.85 4.97
CA ALA A 570 8.66 -7.09 5.46
C ALA A 570 8.47 -8.53 5.98
N GLY A 571 9.56 -9.29 6.16
CA GLY A 571 9.51 -10.71 6.56
C GLY A 571 8.90 -11.63 5.50
N THR A 572 8.77 -11.16 4.26
CA THR A 572 8.18 -11.90 3.14
C THR A 572 8.97 -11.68 1.86
N ILE A 573 9.05 -12.72 1.03
CA ILE A 573 9.70 -12.67 -0.29
C ILE A 573 8.69 -13.11 -1.34
N ALA A 574 8.46 -12.26 -2.34
CA ALA A 574 7.59 -12.57 -3.47
C ALA A 574 8.43 -13.05 -4.67
N LEU A 575 8.31 -14.33 -5.03
CA LEU A 575 8.97 -14.90 -6.19
C LEU A 575 8.00 -15.01 -7.37
N HIS A 576 8.29 -14.29 -8.46
CA HIS A 576 7.51 -14.40 -9.69
C HIS A 576 8.15 -15.40 -10.65
N LEU A 577 7.53 -16.58 -10.78
CA LEU A 577 7.97 -17.64 -11.67
C LEU A 577 7.24 -17.55 -13.02
N ARG A 578 7.97 -17.54 -14.13
CA ARG A 578 7.40 -17.61 -15.48
C ARG A 578 7.86 -18.89 -16.19
N ALA A 579 6.91 -19.79 -16.42
CA ALA A 579 7.13 -21.00 -17.21
C ALA A 579 7.03 -20.71 -18.72
N LYS A 580 7.28 -21.74 -19.54
CA LYS A 580 7.15 -21.65 -21.00
C LYS A 580 5.69 -21.34 -21.37
N THR A 581 5.47 -20.40 -22.30
CA THR A 581 4.13 -20.07 -22.80
C THR A 581 3.42 -21.32 -23.33
N GLY A 582 2.16 -21.51 -22.96
CA GLY A 582 1.33 -22.66 -23.36
C GLY A 582 1.58 -23.93 -22.54
N MET A 583 2.41 -23.89 -21.48
CA MET A 583 2.55 -25.00 -20.54
C MET A 583 1.26 -25.19 -19.75
N ARG A 584 0.87 -26.45 -19.56
CA ARG A 584 -0.26 -26.85 -18.70
C ARG A 584 -0.05 -26.36 -17.26
N VAL A 585 -1.13 -26.02 -16.56
CA VAL A 585 -1.05 -25.52 -15.18
C VAL A 585 -0.52 -26.61 -14.24
N GLU A 586 -0.87 -27.86 -14.50
CA GLU A 586 -0.44 -29.03 -13.73
C GLU A 586 1.07 -29.25 -13.87
N GLU A 587 1.60 -29.14 -15.09
CA GLU A 587 3.04 -29.21 -15.37
C GLU A 587 3.80 -28.03 -14.76
N THR A 588 3.22 -26.83 -14.81
CA THR A 588 3.78 -25.64 -14.17
C THR A 588 3.88 -25.86 -12.66
N ALA A 589 2.89 -26.52 -12.06
CA ALA A 589 2.88 -26.82 -10.64
C ALA A 589 3.98 -27.81 -10.24
N VAL A 590 4.30 -28.79 -11.09
CA VAL A 590 5.47 -29.68 -10.90
C VAL A 590 6.79 -28.90 -10.93
N VAL A 591 6.90 -27.89 -11.80
CA VAL A 591 8.09 -27.01 -11.82
C VAL A 591 8.15 -26.19 -10.54
N THR A 592 7.03 -25.66 -10.06
CA THR A 592 6.96 -24.92 -8.79
C THR A 592 7.36 -25.80 -7.61
N ASP A 593 6.97 -27.07 -7.56
CA ASP A 593 7.41 -28.00 -6.49
C ASP A 593 8.93 -28.16 -6.42
N ARG A 594 9.62 -28.17 -7.57
CA ARG A 594 11.08 -28.21 -7.61
C ARG A 594 11.69 -26.93 -7.04
N VAL A 595 11.03 -25.79 -7.27
CA VAL A 595 11.43 -24.50 -6.71
C VAL A 595 11.17 -24.46 -5.20
N ASP A 596 9.99 -24.87 -4.73
CA ASP A 596 9.65 -24.99 -3.30
C ASP A 596 10.65 -25.90 -2.56
N THR A 597 10.93 -27.07 -3.12
CA THR A 597 11.94 -28.00 -2.57
C THR A 597 13.31 -27.34 -2.47
N ARG A 598 13.72 -26.56 -3.49
CA ARG A 598 15.00 -25.86 -3.49
C ARG A 598 15.04 -24.73 -2.47
N ILE A 599 13.93 -24.01 -2.29
CA ILE A 599 13.80 -22.96 -1.27
C ILE A 599 13.96 -23.57 0.12
N ARG A 600 13.27 -24.68 0.41
CA ARG A 600 13.38 -25.42 1.68
C ARG A 600 14.78 -25.96 1.97
N GLN A 601 15.62 -26.16 0.95
CA GLN A 601 17.02 -26.57 1.11
C GLN A 601 17.97 -25.39 1.38
N LEU A 602 17.62 -24.19 0.89
CA LEU A 602 18.46 -23.00 0.99
C LEU A 602 18.17 -22.18 2.25
N ILE A 603 16.90 -22.13 2.67
CA ILE A 603 16.45 -21.34 3.82
C ILE A 603 16.28 -22.28 5.02
N PRO A 604 16.89 -21.97 6.18
CA PRO A 604 16.67 -22.73 7.42
C PRO A 604 15.20 -22.82 7.79
N LYS A 605 14.77 -23.95 8.38
CA LYS A 605 13.38 -24.17 8.79
C LYS A 605 12.86 -23.16 9.82
N GLU A 606 13.76 -22.57 10.60
CA GLU A 606 13.44 -21.59 11.65
C GLU A 606 13.06 -20.22 11.06
N GLU A 607 13.59 -19.87 9.89
CA GLU A 607 13.30 -18.62 9.19
C GLU A 607 12.12 -18.76 8.21
N LEU A 608 11.64 -19.98 7.98
CA LEU A 608 10.60 -20.29 6.99
C LEU A 608 9.27 -20.62 7.66
N HIS A 609 8.39 -19.62 7.78
CA HIS A 609 7.07 -19.81 8.38
C HIS A 609 6.08 -20.53 7.44
N SER A 610 5.89 -20.03 6.21
CA SER A 610 4.99 -20.63 5.23
C SER A 610 5.43 -20.34 3.80
N ILE A 611 5.16 -21.27 2.88
CA ILE A 611 5.30 -21.05 1.43
C ILE A 611 3.91 -21.14 0.80
N ILE A 612 3.53 -20.10 0.06
CA ILE A 612 2.26 -20.01 -0.64
C ILE A 612 2.55 -19.96 -2.14
N ASP A 613 2.13 -21.00 -2.85
CA ASP A 613 2.25 -21.07 -4.29
C ASP A 613 0.91 -20.75 -4.93
N ASN A 614 0.86 -19.67 -5.71
CA ASN A 614 -0.30 -19.34 -6.54
C ASN A 614 0.09 -19.52 -8.02
N ILE A 615 -0.40 -20.60 -8.63
CA ILE A 615 0.06 -21.09 -9.93
C ILE A 615 -1.05 -20.93 -10.96
N GLY A 616 -0.73 -20.34 -12.11
CA GLY A 616 -1.69 -20.00 -13.17
C GLY A 616 -1.99 -18.51 -13.20
N PRO A 617 -2.97 -18.06 -13.99
CA PRO A 617 -3.41 -16.68 -13.96
C PRO A 617 -3.95 -16.42 -12.55
N ALA A 618 -3.36 -15.47 -11.83
CA ALA A 618 -4.02 -14.91 -10.66
C ALA A 618 -5.37 -14.36 -11.16
N GLY A 619 -6.47 -14.94 -10.70
CA GLY A 619 -7.84 -14.47 -10.94
C GLY A 619 -7.88 -12.94 -11.04
N VAL A 620 -8.22 -12.48 -12.24
CA VAL A 620 -7.97 -11.09 -12.71
C VAL A 620 -8.90 -10.07 -12.03
N GLY A 621 -9.77 -10.50 -11.12
CA GLY A 621 -10.77 -9.62 -10.52
C GLY A 621 -10.27 -8.62 -9.49
N TYR A 622 -9.05 -8.75 -8.95
CA TYR A 622 -8.71 -8.02 -7.70
C TYR A 622 -7.25 -7.62 -7.50
N GLN A 623 -6.36 -7.95 -8.42
CA GLN A 623 -5.01 -7.40 -8.38
C GLN A 623 -4.76 -6.59 -9.64
N PRO A 624 -4.15 -5.40 -9.52
CA PRO A 624 -3.52 -4.79 -10.67
C PRO A 624 -2.62 -5.85 -11.30
N VAL A 625 -2.79 -6.10 -12.59
CA VAL A 625 -1.67 -6.62 -13.37
C VAL A 625 -0.60 -5.54 -13.27
N VAL A 626 0.26 -5.65 -12.25
CA VAL A 626 1.51 -4.91 -12.15
C VAL A 626 2.39 -5.56 -13.21
N GLN A 627 2.12 -5.20 -14.46
CA GLN A 627 3.12 -5.30 -15.49
C GLN A 627 4.15 -4.26 -15.07
N GLN A 628 5.20 -4.73 -14.37
CA GLN A 628 6.41 -3.95 -14.19
C GLN A 628 6.81 -3.48 -15.58
N HIS A 629 6.53 -2.20 -15.85
CA HIS A 629 7.00 -1.53 -17.03
C HIS A 629 8.51 -1.74 -17.03
N ARG A 630 9.00 -2.52 -18.00
CA ARG A 630 10.38 -2.33 -18.42
C ARG A 630 10.46 -0.87 -18.82
N HIS A 631 11.25 -0.11 -18.08
CA HIS A 631 12.00 0.98 -18.71
C HIS A 631 12.91 0.34 -19.77
N ASP A 632 12.32 -0.07 -20.90
CA ASP A 632 13.06 -0.24 -22.12
C ASP A 632 13.48 1.17 -22.54
N ARG A 633 14.80 1.32 -22.71
CA ARG A 633 15.51 2.54 -23.15
C ARG A 633 15.06 2.99 -24.56
N HIS A 634 13.79 3.29 -24.76
CA HIS A 634 13.26 3.75 -26.05
C HIS A 634 13.50 5.24 -26.31
N LEU A 635 13.96 6.01 -25.31
CA LEU A 635 14.52 7.36 -25.51
C LEU A 635 15.88 7.35 -26.25
N GLY A 636 16.56 6.21 -26.30
CA GLY A 636 17.79 6.06 -27.10
C GLY A 636 17.53 5.80 -28.59
N ARG A 637 16.39 5.18 -28.94
CA ARG A 637 16.06 4.83 -30.34
C ARG A 637 15.53 6.02 -31.13
N ARG A 638 14.64 6.84 -30.54
CA ARG A 638 14.14 8.06 -31.21
C ARG A 638 15.23 9.12 -31.45
N ARG A 639 16.28 9.17 -30.62
CA ARG A 639 17.45 10.03 -30.88
C ARG A 639 18.44 9.43 -31.88
N ALA A 640 18.54 8.10 -31.97
CA ALA A 640 19.38 7.43 -32.97
C ALA A 640 18.78 7.56 -34.38
N ASP A 641 17.46 7.44 -34.51
CA ASP A 641 16.77 7.54 -35.80
C ASP A 641 16.83 8.99 -36.36
N HIS A 642 16.82 10.01 -35.49
CA HIS A 642 17.07 11.40 -35.91
C HIS A 642 18.55 11.72 -36.17
N ALA A 643 19.49 11.04 -35.53
CA ALA A 643 20.92 11.21 -35.79
C ALA A 643 21.39 10.46 -37.07
N GLN A 644 20.70 9.40 -37.48
CA GLN A 644 21.02 8.63 -38.69
C GLN A 644 20.68 9.33 -40.01
N SER A 645 19.93 10.44 -39.96
CA SER A 645 19.64 11.28 -41.13
C SER A 645 20.81 12.21 -41.50
N ARG A 646 21.83 12.38 -40.64
CA ARG A 646 22.89 13.41 -40.82
C ARG A 646 24.34 12.90 -40.75
N SER A 647 24.66 11.71 -41.24
CA SER A 647 26.09 11.32 -41.33
C SER A 647 26.49 10.57 -42.60
N SER A 648 27.72 10.87 -43.03
CA SER A 648 28.32 10.59 -44.33
C SER A 648 28.55 9.10 -44.65
N PRO A 649 28.73 8.73 -45.94
CA PRO A 649 28.68 7.35 -46.43
C PRO A 649 29.72 6.39 -45.83
N GLU A 650 30.85 6.89 -45.34
CA GLU A 650 31.97 6.05 -44.89
C GLU A 650 31.73 5.34 -43.54
N ARG A 651 30.80 5.83 -42.71
CA ARG A 651 30.46 5.18 -41.44
C ARG A 651 29.48 4.00 -41.59
N ARG A 652 28.80 3.86 -42.73
CA ARG A 652 27.85 2.76 -42.99
C ARG A 652 28.54 1.40 -43.17
N LEU A 653 29.75 1.38 -43.73
CA LEU A 653 30.49 0.14 -44.02
C LEU A 653 31.08 -0.53 -42.76
N ARG A 654 31.47 0.24 -41.73
CA ARG A 654 32.02 -0.32 -40.49
C ARG A 654 30.95 -0.88 -39.55
N ALA A 655 29.72 -0.37 -39.61
CA ALA A 655 28.61 -0.86 -38.77
C ALA A 655 28.03 -2.20 -39.27
N HIS A 656 28.09 -2.46 -40.58
CA HIS A 656 27.57 -3.71 -41.17
C HIS A 656 28.44 -4.94 -40.85
N ALA A 657 29.75 -4.76 -40.65
CA ALA A 657 30.67 -5.84 -40.30
C ALA A 657 30.52 -6.32 -38.84
N ALA A 658 30.17 -5.43 -37.90
CA ALA A 658 30.01 -5.78 -36.49
C ALA A 658 28.67 -6.48 -36.17
N ALA A 659 27.64 -6.29 -37.00
CA ALA A 659 26.31 -6.87 -36.80
C ALA A 659 26.23 -8.37 -37.13
N HIS A 660 27.17 -8.92 -37.90
CA HIS A 660 27.17 -10.32 -38.31
C HIS A 660 27.79 -11.28 -37.28
N ALA A 661 28.56 -10.79 -36.31
CA ALA A 661 29.26 -11.64 -35.33
C ALA A 661 28.38 -12.08 -34.13
N TYR A 662 27.21 -11.48 -33.92
CA TYR A 662 26.37 -11.73 -32.73
C TYR A 662 25.26 -12.78 -32.90
N ARG A 663 25.20 -13.48 -34.04
CA ARG A 663 24.01 -14.25 -34.47
C ARG A 663 24.02 -15.75 -34.17
N ARG A 664 24.91 -16.29 -33.33
CA ARG A 664 24.92 -17.74 -33.00
C ARG A 664 25.21 -18.05 -31.53
N ILE A 665 24.22 -17.92 -30.64
CA ILE A 665 24.14 -18.68 -29.36
C ILE A 665 22.65 -18.89 -29.01
N PRO A 666 22.17 -20.13 -28.78
CA PRO A 666 20.79 -20.38 -28.37
C PRO A 666 20.61 -20.06 -26.86
N ARG A 667 19.82 -19.04 -26.53
CA ARG A 667 19.52 -18.68 -25.12
C ARG A 667 18.26 -19.39 -24.62
N ARG A 668 18.44 -20.47 -23.85
CA ARG A 668 17.51 -20.86 -22.77
C ARG A 668 17.92 -20.09 -21.51
N ALA A 669 17.07 -19.21 -21.01
CA ALA A 669 17.30 -18.56 -19.71
C ALA A 669 15.96 -18.27 -19.02
N VAL A 670 15.71 -18.99 -17.92
CA VAL A 670 14.79 -18.56 -16.87
C VAL A 670 15.45 -17.37 -16.19
N ARG A 671 14.82 -16.19 -16.22
CA ARG A 671 15.35 -14.97 -15.59
C ARG A 671 14.64 -14.78 -14.26
N VAL A 672 15.28 -15.20 -13.18
CA VAL A 672 14.89 -14.90 -11.80
C VAL A 672 15.27 -13.45 -11.52
N SER A 673 14.30 -12.60 -11.21
CA SER A 673 14.57 -11.29 -10.61
C SER A 673 14.67 -11.50 -9.11
N ALA A 674 15.84 -11.88 -8.63
CA ALA A 674 16.12 -11.96 -7.20
C ALA A 674 16.36 -10.54 -6.67
N GLY A 675 15.47 -10.06 -5.82
CA GLY A 675 15.82 -8.99 -4.89
C GLY A 675 16.80 -9.55 -3.86
N GLY A 676 17.94 -8.88 -3.71
CA GLY A 676 18.85 -9.00 -2.56
C GLY A 676 19.63 -10.31 -2.41
N TYR A 677 20.92 -10.29 -2.77
CA TYR A 677 22.05 -10.79 -1.97
C TYR A 677 23.34 -10.53 -2.78
N ARG A 678 24.05 -9.43 -2.51
CA ARG A 678 25.27 -9.05 -3.27
C ARG A 678 26.53 -9.80 -2.81
N GLN A 679 26.47 -10.60 -1.74
CA GLN A 679 27.62 -11.34 -1.21
C GLN A 679 27.62 -12.84 -1.56
N SER A 680 26.48 -13.48 -1.79
CA SER A 680 26.43 -14.90 -2.22
C SER A 680 26.63 -15.09 -3.73
N ASP A 681 26.48 -14.01 -4.51
CA ASP A 681 26.58 -14.01 -5.97
C ASP A 681 28.01 -14.36 -6.47
N ALA A 682 29.04 -14.14 -5.64
CA ALA A 682 30.42 -14.53 -5.95
C ALA A 682 30.68 -16.03 -5.73
N GLN A 683 30.11 -16.61 -4.67
CA GLN A 683 30.27 -18.04 -4.35
C GLN A 683 29.43 -18.94 -5.27
N LEU A 684 28.23 -18.50 -5.66
CA LEU A 684 27.39 -19.20 -6.63
C LEU A 684 27.96 -19.16 -8.06
N ARG A 685 28.63 -18.08 -8.45
CA ARG A 685 29.30 -17.99 -9.76
C ARG A 685 30.56 -18.87 -9.82
N HIS A 686 31.31 -18.99 -8.73
CA HIS A 686 32.46 -19.92 -8.68
C HIS A 686 32.03 -21.39 -8.69
N ALA A 687 30.99 -21.77 -7.94
CA ALA A 687 30.52 -23.16 -7.89
C ALA A 687 29.90 -23.65 -9.22
N VAL A 688 29.38 -22.74 -10.06
CA VAL A 688 28.82 -23.06 -11.38
C VAL A 688 29.89 -23.06 -12.47
N ALA A 689 30.97 -22.29 -12.32
CA ALA A 689 32.10 -22.29 -13.25
C ALA A 689 32.96 -23.57 -13.12
N ASP A 690 33.19 -24.06 -11.90
CA ASP A 690 34.06 -25.22 -11.67
C ASP A 690 33.48 -26.54 -12.20
N ARG A 691 32.15 -26.69 -12.29
CA ARG A 691 31.52 -27.91 -12.84
C ARG A 691 31.46 -27.98 -14.36
N TYR A 692 31.86 -26.93 -15.08
CA TYR A 692 31.87 -26.92 -16.55
C TYR A 692 33.28 -27.07 -17.16
N SER A 693 34.35 -27.14 -16.36
CA SER A 693 35.71 -27.36 -16.87
C SER A 693 36.15 -28.82 -16.98
N ASP A 694 35.41 -29.77 -16.40
CA ASP A 694 35.89 -31.16 -16.19
C ASP A 694 35.17 -32.25 -17.01
N ARG A 695 34.51 -31.90 -18.11
CA ARG A 695 34.04 -32.88 -19.12
C ARG A 695 34.33 -32.40 -20.52
N GLY A 696 35.55 -32.69 -20.96
CA GLY A 696 36.06 -32.45 -22.31
C GLY A 696 37.27 -33.33 -22.62
N ALA A 697 37.09 -34.65 -22.48
CA ALA A 697 37.80 -35.70 -23.22
C ALA A 697 36.81 -36.85 -23.43
#